data_AF-A0A524NZU9-F1
#
_entry.id   AF-A0A524NZU9-F1
#
_cell.length_a   1.000
_cell.length_b   1.000
_cell.length_c   1.000
_cell.angle_alpha   90.00
_cell.angle_beta   90.00
_cell.angle_gamma   90.00
#
_symmetry.space_group_name_H-M   'P 1'
#
loop_
_entity.id
_entity.type
_entity.pdbx_description
1 polymer ?
#
loop_
_entity_poly.entity_id
_entity_poly.type
_entity_poly.pdbx_seq_one_letter_code
_entity_poly.pdbx_strand_id
1 'polypeptide(L)'
;MVIDSDSPPTNPAGDFEDFFRNYEEIPNEFKYRQRISDAYAKSDNHITVLFEDILTFNPQLAHYLKNHPDEALEEAADAFKNVIRIDAGGFFNPDDAYFIRISTQNNSNEVSLRSIRSDHVDNLIYVKGIIIRASIIRPQIVQAMFECPICGNLMQVDQISSRLTPPRDCMNPTCNNKKDFVVLTEQSEFVDHQYISIQEAPEDLRSGDIPQTLQSILLHDLVDSVRPGERVKMMGVLKSVPREDNRGRLSTLFQSQLFVNSVEGIRQEDEELDLTQEDIDEIHALAQEPDIQNKIAKSIARAILGHEHLKLGAALSLFGGNRKVKKDGSKLRGDIHVLFMGDPGTGKSQILQNCAQISPRSIYTSGQGASAAGLTAAVIKDSDNAGLQLEAGALALASGGVACIDEFDKMRKQDRSAIHEAMEQQSYHPKFELALNDNSRVLIGNFVDNLFERMPKRKIEGINCEILPIKDLNIEVLSTNFKENIALPIDRVSRHAAPETFIEVCYSNGRKIVVTPEHPIYVMNDNIIDALSAEEIKKDQYIPALSLISTGSRDLIPLSLDIEEGRKEVLLPTFLTNDLSAFLGYLVTEGYSYYGSSAEIGLSNTDPFIVMEMKNLIHRNFGIEAMDYIEENRTLRIISKSIYKYMEVNFPETMTHSVKKRIPIHIFNSPEHIRISFLETAFKGDGGIESTALAYYTSSPGLAYDYQDLLL
;
A
#
# COMPACT_ATOMS: atom_id res chain seq x y z
N MET A 1 55.32 -29.30 16.58
CA MET A 1 54.86 -28.39 17.63
C MET A 1 53.36 -28.32 17.48
N VAL A 2 52.61 -28.89 18.42
CA VAL A 2 51.16 -28.72 18.48
C VAL A 2 50.97 -27.29 18.94
N ILE A 3 50.64 -26.40 18.00
CA ILE A 3 50.32 -25.02 18.36
C ILE A 3 48.94 -25.11 19.02
N ASP A 4 48.86 -24.76 20.31
CA ASP A 4 47.58 -24.66 21.01
C ASP A 4 46.69 -23.72 20.19
N SER A 5 45.53 -24.22 19.74
CA SER A 5 44.59 -23.48 18.90
C SER A 5 43.94 -22.28 19.60
N ASP A 6 44.18 -22.11 20.91
CA ASP A 6 43.60 -21.08 21.76
C ASP A 6 44.57 -19.94 22.11
N SER A 7 45.82 -19.96 21.65
CA SER A 7 46.72 -18.81 21.86
C SER A 7 46.41 -17.69 20.86
N PRO A 8 46.17 -16.44 21.30
CA PRO A 8 45.91 -15.33 20.38
C PRO A 8 47.12 -15.12 19.43
N PRO A 9 46.89 -14.74 18.16
CA PRO A 9 47.96 -14.50 17.22
C PRO A 9 48.92 -13.45 17.75
N THR A 10 50.23 -13.66 17.53
CA THR A 10 51.28 -12.75 18.03
C THR A 10 51.23 -11.35 17.41
N ASN A 11 50.62 -11.19 16.23
CA ASN A 11 50.39 -9.91 15.57
C ASN A 11 49.13 -9.97 14.68
N PRO A 12 47.92 -9.85 15.26
CA PRO A 12 46.68 -10.07 14.52
C PRO A 12 46.45 -9.05 13.40
N ALA A 13 46.79 -7.78 13.64
CA ALA A 13 46.67 -6.73 12.63
C ALA A 13 47.56 -7.01 11.40
N GLY A 14 48.78 -7.53 11.61
CA GLY A 14 49.66 -7.96 10.52
C GLY A 14 49.09 -9.15 9.75
N ASP A 15 48.52 -10.12 10.46
CA ASP A 15 47.90 -11.30 9.84
C ASP A 15 46.67 -10.91 8.99
N PHE A 16 45.88 -9.93 9.42
CA PHE A 16 44.78 -9.36 8.63
C PHE A 16 45.30 -8.56 7.41
N GLU A 17 46.38 -7.78 7.54
CA GLU A 17 47.00 -7.11 6.38
C GLU A 17 47.48 -8.12 5.33
N ASP A 18 48.10 -9.21 5.77
CA ASP A 18 48.57 -10.28 4.90
C ASP A 18 47.39 -10.99 4.22
N PHE A 19 46.29 -11.23 4.93
CA PHE A 19 45.06 -11.76 4.36
C PHE A 19 44.50 -10.86 3.24
N PHE A 20 44.37 -9.56 3.51
CA PHE A 20 43.81 -8.62 2.53
C PHE A 20 44.66 -8.48 1.26
N ARG A 21 45.97 -8.68 1.36
CA ARG A 21 46.88 -8.60 0.22
C ARG A 21 47.01 -9.90 -0.56
N ASN A 22 47.04 -11.03 0.14
CA ASN A 22 47.51 -12.30 -0.41
C ASN A 22 46.41 -13.36 -0.60
N TYR A 23 45.17 -13.11 -0.19
CA TYR A 23 44.09 -14.07 -0.41
C TYR A 23 43.74 -14.20 -1.90
N GLU A 24 43.91 -15.41 -2.44
CA GLU A 24 43.61 -15.78 -3.83
C GLU A 24 42.44 -16.76 -3.88
N GLU A 25 41.36 -16.39 -4.56
CA GLU A 25 40.20 -17.28 -4.83
C GLU A 25 40.46 -18.16 -6.07
N ILE A 26 41.13 -17.58 -7.06
CA ILE A 26 41.62 -18.22 -8.29
C ILE A 26 43.10 -17.83 -8.42
N PRO A 27 43.99 -18.70 -8.96
CA PRO A 27 45.40 -18.35 -9.11
C PRO A 27 45.61 -17.01 -9.84
N ASN A 28 46.40 -16.11 -9.25
CA ASN A 28 46.64 -14.72 -9.71
C ASN A 28 45.45 -13.73 -9.57
N GLU A 29 44.36 -14.08 -8.87
CA GLU A 29 43.23 -13.18 -8.63
C GLU A 29 43.04 -12.89 -7.14
N PHE A 30 43.50 -11.70 -6.72
CA PHE A 30 43.42 -11.22 -5.33
C PHE A 30 42.07 -10.59 -5.03
N LYS A 31 41.10 -11.41 -4.61
CA LYS A 31 39.69 -11.03 -4.36
C LYS A 31 39.56 -9.79 -3.47
N TYR A 32 40.18 -9.80 -2.29
CA TYR A 32 40.03 -8.71 -1.32
C TYR A 32 40.79 -7.46 -1.71
N ARG A 33 41.95 -7.58 -2.34
CA ARG A 33 42.69 -6.42 -2.85
C ARG A 33 41.89 -5.63 -3.88
N GLN A 34 41.22 -6.32 -4.81
CA GLN A 34 40.34 -5.68 -5.78
C GLN A 34 39.14 -5.03 -5.09
N ARG A 35 38.48 -5.73 -4.17
CA ARG A 35 37.35 -5.19 -3.39
C ARG A 35 37.72 -3.94 -2.58
N ILE A 36 38.90 -3.89 -1.99
CA ILE A 36 39.41 -2.71 -1.27
C ILE A 36 39.61 -1.54 -2.23
N SER A 37 40.22 -1.78 -3.40
CA SER A 37 40.39 -0.74 -4.42
C SER A 37 39.06 -0.23 -4.96
N ASP A 38 38.09 -1.11 -5.15
CA ASP A 38 36.74 -0.76 -5.62
C ASP A 38 35.96 0.02 -4.56
N ALA A 39 36.04 -0.40 -3.29
CA ALA A 39 35.43 0.32 -2.16
C ALA A 39 35.99 1.74 -2.06
N TYR A 40 37.32 1.89 -2.16
CA TYR A 40 37.95 3.21 -2.17
C TYR A 40 37.49 4.07 -3.36
N ALA A 41 37.39 3.49 -4.57
CA ALA A 41 36.91 4.20 -5.76
C ALA A 41 35.45 4.66 -5.63
N LYS A 42 34.61 3.91 -4.91
CA LYS A 42 33.21 4.24 -4.63
C LYS A 42 33.01 5.12 -3.40
N SER A 43 34.08 5.39 -2.64
CA SER A 43 34.00 6.04 -1.32
C SER A 43 33.13 5.27 -0.32
N ASP A 44 33.18 3.93 -0.39
CA ASP A 44 32.54 3.06 0.58
C ASP A 44 33.45 2.90 1.81
N ASN A 45 32.87 3.10 3.00
CA ASN A 45 33.60 3.03 4.27
C ASN A 45 33.59 1.63 4.89
N HIS A 46 33.11 0.61 4.18
CA HIS A 46 33.06 -0.75 4.68
C HIS A 46 33.42 -1.78 3.61
N ILE A 47 33.89 -2.94 4.05
CA ILE A 47 34.15 -4.10 3.18
C ILE A 47 33.51 -5.36 3.76
N THR A 48 32.94 -6.20 2.89
CA THR A 48 32.37 -7.49 3.27
C THR A 48 33.38 -8.63 3.05
N VAL A 49 33.65 -9.38 4.11
CA VAL A 49 34.62 -10.47 4.18
C VAL A 49 33.92 -11.77 4.58
N LEU A 50 34.19 -12.86 3.86
CA LEU A 50 33.64 -14.17 4.18
C LEU A 50 34.44 -14.81 5.31
N PHE A 51 33.75 -15.32 6.32
CA PHE A 51 34.39 -16.03 7.44
C PHE A 51 35.15 -17.27 6.97
N GLU A 52 34.65 -17.96 5.94
CA GLU A 52 35.29 -19.14 5.35
C GLU A 52 36.61 -18.82 4.66
N ASP A 53 36.71 -17.64 4.05
CA ASP A 53 37.94 -17.18 3.39
C ASP A 53 39.05 -16.97 4.45
N ILE A 54 38.69 -16.39 5.60
CA ILE A 54 39.61 -16.22 6.74
C ILE A 54 40.01 -17.59 7.31
N LEU A 55 39.04 -18.50 7.48
CA LEU A 55 39.27 -19.84 8.00
C LEU A 55 40.22 -20.65 7.10
N THR A 56 40.08 -20.51 5.79
CA THR A 56 40.91 -21.21 4.79
C THR A 56 42.34 -20.65 4.77
N PHE A 57 42.49 -19.33 4.93
CA PHE A 57 43.79 -18.68 4.95
C PHE A 57 44.55 -18.92 6.26
N ASN A 58 43.92 -18.61 7.40
CA ASN A 58 44.50 -18.77 8.72
C ASN A 58 43.44 -19.18 9.76
N PRO A 59 43.38 -20.48 10.13
CA PRO A 59 42.44 -20.97 11.13
C PRO A 59 42.57 -20.30 12.50
N GLN A 60 43.77 -19.91 12.92
CA GLN A 60 43.99 -19.26 14.22
C GLN A 60 43.33 -17.87 14.26
N LEU A 61 43.45 -17.13 13.16
CA LEU A 61 42.82 -15.82 12.99
C LEU A 61 41.29 -15.93 13.03
N ALA A 62 40.72 -16.97 12.38
CA ALA A 62 39.28 -17.23 12.42
C ALA A 62 38.78 -17.61 13.82
N HIS A 63 39.55 -18.40 14.58
CA HIS A 63 39.24 -18.72 15.98
C HIS A 63 39.31 -17.49 16.89
N TYR A 64 40.34 -16.65 16.71
CA TYR A 64 40.48 -15.39 17.43
C TYR A 64 39.29 -14.46 17.17
N LEU A 65 38.90 -14.31 15.91
CA LEU A 65 37.74 -13.51 15.50
C LEU A 65 36.42 -14.01 16.10
N LYS A 66 36.28 -15.32 16.31
CA LYS A 66 35.08 -15.92 16.91
C LYS A 66 34.99 -15.67 18.42
N ASN A 67 36.11 -15.80 19.12
CA ASN A 67 36.17 -15.75 20.59
C ASN A 67 36.41 -14.34 21.16
N HIS A 68 37.07 -13.47 20.39
CA HIS A 68 37.38 -12.08 20.75
C HIS A 68 37.00 -11.12 19.61
N PRO A 69 35.71 -11.02 19.26
CA PRO A 69 35.29 -10.29 18.07
C PRO A 69 35.48 -8.78 18.15
N ASP A 70 35.28 -8.16 19.32
CA ASP A 70 35.41 -6.71 19.48
C ASP A 70 36.84 -6.25 19.14
N GLU A 71 37.86 -6.88 19.75
CA GLU A 71 39.28 -6.59 19.49
C GLU A 71 39.68 -6.94 18.06
N ALA A 72 39.29 -8.13 17.57
CA ALA A 72 39.65 -8.58 16.23
C ALA A 72 39.05 -7.71 15.12
N LEU A 73 37.84 -7.16 15.31
CA LEU A 73 37.20 -6.25 14.35
C LEU A 73 37.89 -4.90 14.31
N GLU A 74 38.32 -4.37 15.46
CA GLU A 74 39.11 -3.13 15.53
C GLU A 74 40.47 -3.29 14.82
N GLU A 75 41.20 -4.37 15.13
CA GLU A 75 42.49 -4.66 14.51
C GLU A 75 42.38 -4.93 13.00
N ALA A 76 41.32 -5.61 12.57
CA ALA A 76 41.04 -5.80 11.17
C ALA A 76 40.75 -4.45 10.48
N ALA A 77 39.98 -3.55 11.12
CA ALA A 77 39.67 -2.24 10.57
C ALA A 77 40.94 -1.39 10.41
N ASP A 78 41.86 -1.47 11.37
CA ASP A 78 43.18 -0.84 11.26
C ASP A 78 44.04 -1.43 10.14
N ALA A 79 44.01 -2.75 9.95
CA ALA A 79 44.65 -3.41 8.82
C ALA A 79 44.09 -2.91 7.48
N PHE A 80 42.77 -2.76 7.36
CA PHE A 80 42.10 -2.22 6.18
C PHE A 80 42.53 -0.77 5.90
N LYS A 81 42.59 0.09 6.92
CA LYS A 81 43.12 1.46 6.80
C LYS A 81 44.58 1.48 6.30
N ASN A 82 45.41 0.58 6.83
CA ASN A 82 46.82 0.50 6.43
C ASN A 82 46.98 0.06 4.96
N VAL A 83 46.15 -0.86 4.47
CA VAL A 83 46.16 -1.29 3.06
C VAL A 83 45.74 -0.13 2.14
N ILE A 84 44.65 0.59 2.47
CA ILE A 84 44.22 1.77 1.71
C ILE A 84 45.32 2.83 1.69
N ARG A 85 45.98 3.11 2.83
CA ARG A 85 47.06 4.10 2.92
C ARG A 85 48.20 3.80 1.94
N ILE A 86 48.49 2.52 1.70
CA ILE A 86 49.55 2.07 0.80
C ILE A 86 49.12 2.19 -0.67
N ASP A 87 47.90 1.77 -1.00
CA ASP A 87 47.40 1.79 -2.38
C ASP A 87 47.00 3.20 -2.87
N ALA A 88 46.48 4.07 -1.99
CA ALA A 88 46.02 5.43 -2.31
C ALA A 88 47.12 6.51 -2.32
N GLY A 89 48.38 6.16 -2.04
CA GLY A 89 49.51 7.07 -2.15
C GLY A 89 49.47 8.30 -1.22
N GLY A 90 48.74 8.25 -0.11
CA GLY A 90 48.74 9.28 0.94
C GLY A 90 47.62 10.32 0.89
N PHE A 91 46.68 10.26 -0.06
CA PHE A 91 45.42 11.04 -0.02
C PHE A 91 44.37 10.29 0.82
N PHE A 92 44.67 10.12 2.10
CA PHE A 92 43.84 9.40 3.07
C PHE A 92 43.55 10.33 4.25
N ASN A 93 42.28 10.49 4.60
CA ASN A 93 41.90 11.20 5.81
C ASN A 93 41.90 10.18 6.98
N PRO A 94 42.81 10.29 7.94
CA PRO A 94 42.96 9.29 9.00
C PRO A 94 41.80 9.25 10.00
N ASP A 95 40.97 10.30 9.99
CA ASP A 95 39.82 10.44 10.89
C ASP A 95 38.55 9.75 10.33
N ASP A 96 38.57 9.25 9.10
CA ASP A 96 37.42 8.55 8.53
C ASP A 96 37.26 7.16 9.17
N ALA A 97 36.05 6.85 9.63
CA ALA A 97 35.73 5.55 10.21
C ALA A 97 35.55 4.50 9.11
N TYR A 98 36.27 3.37 9.23
CA TYR A 98 36.16 2.22 8.32
C TYR A 98 35.72 0.98 9.09
N PHE A 99 34.86 0.17 8.46
CA PHE A 99 34.24 -1.00 9.10
C PHE A 99 34.47 -2.28 8.29
N ILE A 100 34.61 -3.40 8.99
CA ILE A 100 34.68 -4.72 8.37
C ILE A 100 33.43 -5.51 8.71
N ARG A 101 32.67 -5.83 7.66
CA ARG A 101 31.45 -6.62 7.72
C ARG A 101 31.83 -8.06 7.45
N ILE A 102 31.60 -8.94 8.40
CA ILE A 102 31.87 -10.37 8.20
C ILE A 102 30.56 -11.05 7.83
N SER A 103 30.56 -11.78 6.73
CA SER A 103 29.44 -12.64 6.32
C SER A 103 29.88 -14.08 6.15
N THR A 104 28.91 -14.97 5.93
CA THR A 104 29.15 -16.41 5.81
C THR A 104 28.19 -16.96 4.76
N GLN A 105 28.70 -17.84 3.91
CA GLN A 105 27.90 -18.55 2.92
C GLN A 105 27.39 -19.88 3.48
N ASN A 106 28.13 -20.49 4.41
CA ASN A 106 27.80 -21.78 4.99
C ASN A 106 26.98 -21.66 6.29
N ASN A 107 25.83 -22.36 6.32
CA ASN A 107 24.99 -22.45 7.53
C ASN A 107 25.57 -23.41 8.60
N SER A 108 26.78 -23.95 8.44
CA SER A 108 27.32 -24.99 9.33
C SER A 108 27.57 -24.52 10.76
N ASN A 109 27.75 -23.21 10.96
CA ASN A 109 27.95 -22.57 12.27
C ASN A 109 26.71 -21.77 12.74
N GLU A 110 25.53 -22.05 12.15
CA GLU A 110 24.28 -21.40 12.53
C GLU A 110 23.85 -21.76 13.95
N VAL A 111 23.60 -20.72 14.75
CA VAL A 111 23.07 -20.85 16.10
C VAL A 111 21.59 -20.50 16.06
N SER A 112 20.72 -21.49 16.28
CA SER A 112 19.29 -21.25 16.46
C SER A 112 19.06 -20.32 17.66
N LEU A 113 18.16 -19.34 17.52
CA LEU A 113 17.87 -18.35 18.58
C LEU A 113 17.50 -19.01 19.91
N ARG A 114 16.81 -20.15 19.89
CA ARG A 114 16.47 -20.95 21.08
C ARG A 114 17.67 -21.59 21.77
N SER A 115 18.71 -21.91 20.99
CA SER A 115 19.95 -22.54 21.49
C SER A 115 20.94 -21.55 22.09
N ILE A 116 20.67 -20.24 21.98
CA ILE A 116 21.48 -19.20 22.60
C ILE A 116 21.49 -19.36 24.13
N ARG A 117 22.69 -19.42 24.69
CA ARG A 117 23.01 -19.71 26.10
C ARG A 117 24.26 -18.92 26.48
N SER A 118 24.65 -19.02 27.75
CA SER A 118 25.82 -18.31 28.31
C SER A 118 27.12 -18.54 27.54
N ASP A 119 27.32 -19.71 26.93
CA ASP A 119 28.52 -20.04 26.16
C ASP A 119 28.70 -19.18 24.89
N HIS A 120 27.64 -18.50 24.45
CA HIS A 120 27.65 -17.65 23.27
C HIS A 120 27.84 -16.16 23.60
N VAL A 121 27.87 -15.80 24.89
CA VAL A 121 28.08 -14.41 25.32
C VAL A 121 29.50 -13.97 24.96
N ASP A 122 29.63 -12.75 24.45
CA ASP A 122 30.85 -12.11 23.97
C ASP A 122 31.51 -12.81 22.76
N ASN A 123 30.83 -13.80 22.16
CA ASN A 123 31.28 -14.48 20.95
C ASN A 123 30.56 -13.97 19.69
N LEU A 124 31.22 -14.10 18.54
CA LEU A 124 30.61 -13.84 17.24
C LEU A 124 29.67 -15.00 16.88
N ILE A 125 28.38 -14.70 16.75
CA ILE A 125 27.36 -15.68 16.38
C ILE A 125 26.68 -15.32 15.07
N TYR A 126 26.29 -16.38 14.35
CA TYR A 126 25.51 -16.29 13.14
C TYR A 126 24.09 -16.78 13.44
N VAL A 127 23.10 -15.91 13.19
CA VAL A 127 21.69 -16.18 13.44
C VAL A 127 20.86 -15.89 12.19
N LYS A 128 19.88 -16.76 11.94
CA LYS A 128 18.88 -16.60 10.89
C LYS A 128 17.51 -16.37 11.51
N GLY A 129 16.69 -15.57 10.85
CA GLY A 129 15.32 -15.33 11.30
C GLY A 129 14.60 -14.26 10.50
N ILE A 130 13.47 -13.84 11.04
CA ILE A 130 12.59 -12.83 10.44
C ILE A 130 12.60 -11.59 11.33
N ILE A 131 12.75 -10.41 10.73
CA ILE A 131 12.60 -9.15 11.47
C ILE A 131 11.12 -8.93 11.76
N ILE A 132 10.72 -8.98 13.02
CA ILE A 132 9.34 -8.63 13.42
C ILE A 132 9.20 -7.12 13.56
N ARG A 133 10.16 -6.52 14.28
CA ARG A 133 10.07 -5.13 14.72
C ARG A 133 11.30 -4.34 14.34
N ALA A 134 11.08 -3.10 13.92
CA ALA A 134 12.12 -2.10 13.77
C ALA A 134 11.70 -0.81 14.46
N SER A 135 12.61 -0.22 15.24
CA SER A 135 12.41 1.10 15.83
C SER A 135 12.69 2.19 14.81
N ILE A 136 12.20 3.40 15.11
CA ILE A 136 12.72 4.61 14.49
C ILE A 136 14.22 4.75 14.76
N ILE A 137 14.93 5.37 13.83
CA ILE A 137 16.35 5.69 13.92
C ILE A 137 16.56 6.80 14.95
N ARG A 138 17.55 6.65 15.82
CA ARG A 138 17.89 7.63 16.86
C ARG A 138 19.40 7.81 16.96
N PRO A 139 19.89 9.02 17.22
CA PRO A 139 21.29 9.22 17.50
C PRO A 139 21.61 8.73 18.94
N GLN A 140 22.67 7.94 19.08
CA GLN A 140 23.25 7.53 20.36
C GLN A 140 24.62 8.20 20.53
N ILE A 141 24.89 8.72 21.73
CA ILE A 141 26.21 9.25 22.09
C ILE A 141 27.16 8.07 22.29
N VAL A 142 28.23 7.99 21.49
CA VAL A 142 29.31 7.01 21.67
C VAL A 142 30.44 7.63 22.48
N GLN A 143 30.78 8.90 22.22
CA GLN A 143 31.75 9.66 23.00
C GLN A 143 31.12 10.93 23.54
N ALA A 144 31.03 11.03 24.87
CA ALA A 144 30.49 12.20 25.53
C ALA A 144 31.62 13.13 26.00
N MET A 145 31.53 14.40 25.64
CA MET A 145 32.40 15.44 26.19
C MET A 145 31.78 16.05 27.44
N PHE A 146 32.46 15.91 28.58
CA PHE A 146 32.02 16.45 29.86
C PHE A 146 32.84 17.67 30.25
N GLU A 147 32.16 18.72 30.69
CA GLU A 147 32.77 19.90 31.30
C GLU A 147 32.67 19.84 32.82
N CYS A 148 33.80 20.08 33.49
CA CYS A 148 33.81 20.27 34.94
C CYS A 148 33.35 21.70 35.29
N PRO A 149 32.25 21.89 36.05
CA PRO A 149 31.73 23.24 36.33
C PRO A 149 32.65 24.08 37.24
N ILE A 150 33.61 23.45 37.93
CA ILE A 150 34.51 24.13 38.87
C ILE A 150 35.77 24.67 38.18
N CYS A 151 36.34 23.91 37.24
CA CYS A 151 37.62 24.27 36.60
C CYS A 151 37.54 24.42 35.07
N GLY A 152 36.39 24.17 34.45
CA GLY A 152 36.20 24.24 33.00
C GLY A 152 36.94 23.17 32.21
N ASN A 153 37.53 22.16 32.87
CA ASN A 153 38.27 21.10 32.18
C ASN A 153 37.30 20.20 31.40
N LEU A 154 37.58 20.01 30.12
CA LEU A 154 36.84 19.12 29.24
C LEU A 154 37.41 17.69 29.35
N MET A 155 36.54 16.69 29.42
CA MET A 155 36.89 15.28 29.57
C MET A 155 36.07 14.45 28.61
N GLN A 156 36.74 13.75 27.72
CA GLN A 156 36.12 12.82 26.79
C GLN A 156 35.99 11.46 27.47
N VAL A 157 34.78 10.90 27.48
CA VAL A 157 34.51 9.59 28.08
C VAL A 157 33.63 8.78 27.14
N ASP A 158 34.11 7.60 26.77
CA ASP A 158 33.35 6.63 25.96
C ASP A 158 32.12 6.13 26.72
N GLN A 159 30.99 6.09 26.03
CA GLN A 159 29.69 5.72 26.57
C GLN A 159 29.30 4.34 26.06
N ILE A 160 29.63 3.32 26.83
CA ILE A 160 29.34 1.91 26.50
C ILE A 160 27.92 1.51 26.93
N SER A 161 27.38 2.20 27.95
CA SER A 161 26.08 1.84 28.55
C SER A 161 24.94 2.69 27.98
N SER A 162 23.71 2.16 28.07
CA SER A 162 22.49 2.90 27.71
C SER A 162 22.23 4.14 28.57
N ARG A 163 22.91 4.26 29.72
CA ARG A 163 22.90 5.46 30.56
C ARG A 163 24.16 6.26 30.33
N LEU A 164 24.00 7.58 30.32
CA LEU A 164 25.10 8.51 30.28
C LEU A 164 25.90 8.40 31.60
N THR A 165 27.11 7.85 31.51
CA THR A 165 28.04 7.67 32.61
C THR A 165 29.07 8.80 32.61
N PRO A 166 28.99 9.75 33.58
CA PRO A 166 29.99 10.79 33.73
C PRO A 166 31.32 10.21 34.27
N PRO A 167 32.44 10.94 34.07
CA PRO A 167 33.71 10.58 34.69
C PRO A 167 33.60 10.52 36.21
N ARG A 168 34.37 9.64 36.86
CA ARG A 168 34.35 9.48 38.32
C ARG A 168 34.96 10.67 39.05
N ASP A 169 36.10 11.14 38.57
CA ASP A 169 36.88 12.24 39.13
C ASP A 169 37.34 13.16 37.99
N CYS A 170 37.53 14.45 38.28
CA CYS A 170 38.08 15.38 37.31
C CYS A 170 39.55 15.03 36.98
N MET A 171 39.90 14.98 35.69
CA MET A 171 41.27 14.71 35.23
C MET A 171 42.27 15.82 35.61
N ASN A 172 41.81 17.03 35.94
CA ASN A 172 42.69 18.12 36.33
C ASN A 172 43.24 17.87 37.75
N PRO A 173 44.57 17.70 37.93
CA PRO A 173 45.16 17.39 39.23
C PRO A 173 44.99 18.50 40.28
N THR A 174 44.62 19.72 39.86
CA THR A 174 44.31 20.84 40.76
C THR A 174 42.83 20.90 41.18
N CYS A 175 41.96 20.12 40.53
CA CYS A 175 40.52 20.11 40.78
C CYS A 175 40.09 18.78 41.38
N ASN A 176 39.55 18.80 42.59
CA ASN A 176 39.12 17.60 43.29
C ASN A 176 37.60 17.35 43.13
N ASN A 177 37.02 17.75 41.99
CA ASN A 177 35.60 17.58 41.72
C ASN A 177 35.27 16.13 41.36
N LYS A 178 34.15 15.63 41.91
CA LYS A 178 33.68 14.24 41.75
C LYS A 178 32.20 14.14 41.37
N LYS A 179 31.52 15.27 41.19
CA LYS A 179 30.06 15.34 40.98
C LYS A 179 29.70 16.43 39.98
N ASP A 180 28.50 16.31 39.42
CA ASP A 180 27.82 17.34 38.62
C ASP A 180 28.59 17.75 37.35
N PHE A 181 29.12 16.77 36.61
CA PHE A 181 29.70 17.01 35.29
C PHE A 181 28.60 17.34 34.27
N VAL A 182 28.80 18.39 33.48
CA VAL A 182 27.85 18.83 32.45
C VAL A 182 28.26 18.23 31.12
N VAL A 183 27.30 17.69 30.36
CA VAL A 183 27.57 17.10 29.04
C VAL A 183 27.45 18.19 27.98
N LEU A 184 28.48 18.32 27.16
CA LEU A 184 28.48 19.22 26.01
C LEU A 184 28.07 18.44 24.77
N THR A 185 26.77 18.52 24.45
CA THR A 185 26.16 17.85 23.30
C THR A 185 26.82 18.26 21.98
N GLU A 186 27.25 19.51 21.82
CA GLU A 186 27.84 20.02 20.57
C GLU A 186 29.22 19.44 20.24
N GLN A 187 29.96 18.99 21.26
CA GLN A 187 31.30 18.40 21.13
C GLN A 187 31.30 16.89 21.37
N SER A 188 30.12 16.29 21.55
CA SER A 188 29.96 14.85 21.72
C SER A 188 29.74 14.21 20.37
N GLU A 189 30.25 13.00 20.19
CA GLU A 189 30.09 12.23 18.96
C GLU A 189 28.82 11.37 19.03
N PHE A 190 28.00 11.46 17.98
CA PHE A 190 26.76 10.71 17.85
C PHE A 190 26.85 9.72 16.69
N VAL A 191 26.28 8.54 16.90
CA VAL A 191 26.14 7.49 15.90
C VAL A 191 24.66 7.15 15.75
N ASP A 192 24.23 6.89 14.52
CA ASP A 192 22.89 6.39 14.26
C ASP A 192 22.71 4.99 14.85
N HIS A 193 21.65 4.86 15.64
CA HIS A 193 21.32 3.66 16.38
C HIS A 193 19.88 3.25 16.07
N GLN A 194 19.68 1.97 15.76
CA GLN A 194 18.37 1.38 15.52
C GLN A 194 18.21 0.04 16.22
N TYR A 195 17.09 -0.14 16.91
CA TYR A 195 16.70 -1.43 17.50
C TYR A 195 15.88 -2.23 16.49
N ILE A 196 16.25 -3.49 16.30
CA ILE A 196 15.46 -4.47 15.57
C ILE A 196 15.20 -5.70 16.46
N SER A 197 14.11 -6.40 16.20
CA SER A 197 13.81 -7.67 16.86
C SER A 197 13.70 -8.76 15.82
N ILE A 198 14.61 -9.75 15.91
CA ILE A 198 14.60 -10.94 15.08
C ILE A 198 13.87 -12.08 15.78
N GLN A 199 13.18 -12.91 15.01
CA GLN A 199 12.44 -14.06 15.47
C GLN A 199 12.78 -15.30 14.66
N GLU A 200 12.68 -16.46 15.32
CA GLU A 200 12.76 -17.75 14.63
C GLU A 200 11.69 -17.85 13.54
N ALA A 201 12.05 -18.41 12.39
CA ALA A 201 11.07 -18.65 11.36
C ALA A 201 10.03 -19.68 11.86
N PRO A 202 8.72 -19.47 11.64
CA PRO A 202 7.69 -20.39 12.11
C PRO A 202 7.85 -21.84 11.62
N GLU A 203 8.51 -22.02 10.48
CA GLU A 203 8.82 -23.32 9.85
C GLU A 203 9.83 -24.16 10.65
N ASP A 204 10.75 -23.52 11.38
CA ASP A 204 11.77 -24.21 12.18
C ASP A 204 11.21 -24.71 13.53
N LEU A 205 9.97 -24.33 13.85
CA LEU A 205 9.33 -24.64 15.13
C LEU A 205 8.58 -25.96 15.08
N ARG A 206 8.62 -26.70 16.19
CA ARG A 206 7.76 -27.85 16.40
C ARG A 206 6.35 -27.39 16.78
N SER A 207 5.34 -28.19 16.46
CA SER A 207 3.94 -27.87 16.76
C SER A 207 3.74 -27.60 18.26
N GLY A 208 3.36 -26.37 18.60
CA GLY A 208 3.09 -25.93 19.98
C GLY A 208 4.22 -25.13 20.63
N ASP A 209 5.39 -25.01 20.00
CA ASP A 209 6.48 -24.17 20.51
C ASP A 209 6.21 -22.69 20.21
N ILE A 210 6.52 -21.84 21.20
CA ILE A 210 6.48 -20.38 21.03
C ILE A 210 7.81 -19.94 20.38
N PRO A 211 7.78 -19.16 19.29
CA PRO A 211 8.98 -18.60 18.69
C PRO A 211 9.74 -17.71 19.67
N GLN A 212 11.06 -17.90 19.75
CA GLN A 212 11.92 -17.01 20.53
C GLN A 212 12.28 -15.76 19.73
N THR A 213 12.46 -14.65 20.45
CA THR A 213 12.85 -13.36 19.86
C THR A 213 14.15 -12.88 20.48
N LEU A 214 15.04 -12.33 19.66
CA LEU A 214 16.28 -11.70 20.10
C LEU A 214 16.29 -10.23 19.69
N GLN A 215 16.60 -9.34 20.63
CA GLN A 215 16.81 -7.93 20.32
C GLN A 215 18.20 -7.76 19.71
N SER A 216 18.26 -7.07 18.58
CA SER A 216 19.51 -6.77 17.90
C SER A 216 19.62 -5.27 17.66
N ILE A 217 20.85 -4.77 17.62
CA ILE A 217 21.18 -3.36 17.47
C ILE A 217 21.94 -3.20 16.16
N LEU A 218 21.46 -2.29 15.32
CA LEU A 218 22.12 -1.83 14.11
C LEU A 218 22.77 -0.47 14.39
N LEU A 219 24.02 -0.32 13.95
CA LEU A 219 24.82 0.89 14.09
C LEU A 219 25.37 1.32 12.73
N HIS A 220 25.65 2.62 12.59
CA HIS A 220 26.32 3.20 11.41
C HIS A 220 25.58 2.90 10.09
N ASP A 221 26.28 2.36 9.09
CA ASP A 221 25.79 2.01 7.74
C ASP A 221 24.74 0.91 7.71
N LEU A 222 24.59 0.11 8.77
CA LEU A 222 23.59 -0.96 8.82
C LEU A 222 22.19 -0.45 9.17
N VAL A 223 22.06 0.80 9.61
CA VAL A 223 20.77 1.38 9.96
C VAL A 223 19.88 1.52 8.73
N ASP A 224 18.59 1.19 8.87
CA ASP A 224 17.58 1.17 7.80
C ASP A 224 17.85 0.19 6.64
N SER A 225 18.79 -0.74 6.82
CA SER A 225 19.11 -1.77 5.82
C SER A 225 18.05 -2.87 5.71
N VAL A 226 17.26 -3.09 6.77
CA VAL A 226 16.28 -4.19 6.87
C VAL A 226 14.89 -3.69 7.23
N ARG A 227 13.87 -4.38 6.71
CA ARG A 227 12.46 -4.03 6.96
C ARG A 227 11.75 -5.09 7.81
N PRO A 228 10.77 -4.69 8.64
CA PRO A 228 9.86 -5.64 9.26
C PRO A 228 9.19 -6.54 8.21
N GLY A 229 9.22 -7.85 8.45
CA GLY A 229 8.75 -8.88 7.53
C GLY A 229 9.86 -9.56 6.72
N GLU A 230 11.06 -8.99 6.69
CA GLU A 230 12.18 -9.50 5.92
C GLU A 230 12.90 -10.66 6.63
N ARG A 231 13.24 -11.69 5.85
CA ARG A 231 14.10 -12.78 6.30
C ARG A 231 15.55 -12.33 6.18
N VAL A 232 16.30 -12.46 7.25
CA VAL A 232 17.67 -11.97 7.32
C VAL A 232 18.58 -13.03 7.90
N LYS A 233 19.81 -12.99 7.40
CA LYS A 233 20.99 -13.62 7.99
C LYS A 233 21.78 -12.52 8.67
N MET A 234 22.01 -12.65 9.96
CA MET A 234 22.74 -11.66 10.73
C MET A 234 23.92 -12.31 11.42
N MET A 235 25.08 -11.66 11.32
CA MET A 235 26.24 -11.99 12.14
C MET A 235 26.48 -10.86 13.12
N GLY A 236 26.73 -11.19 14.38
CA GLY A 236 26.92 -10.18 15.42
C GLY A 236 27.49 -10.73 16.71
N VAL A 237 27.88 -9.82 17.60
CA VAL A 237 28.42 -10.13 18.92
C VAL A 237 27.28 -10.14 19.92
N LEU A 238 27.10 -11.26 20.62
CA LEU A 238 26.06 -11.38 21.62
C LEU A 238 26.52 -10.77 22.95
N LYS A 239 26.00 -9.61 23.31
CA LYS A 239 26.32 -8.94 24.59
C LYS A 239 25.22 -9.17 25.62
N SER A 240 25.62 -9.25 26.88
CA SER A 240 24.72 -9.43 28.02
C SER A 240 24.55 -8.12 28.77
N VAL A 241 23.39 -7.48 28.64
CA VAL A 241 23.11 -6.16 29.24
C VAL A 241 22.27 -6.35 30.51
N PRO A 242 22.61 -5.70 31.64
CA PRO A 242 21.83 -5.83 32.86
C PRO A 242 20.43 -5.23 32.67
N ARG A 243 19.40 -5.97 33.08
CA ARG A 243 18.02 -5.49 33.06
C ARG A 243 17.72 -4.69 34.33
N GLU A 244 17.02 -3.57 34.19
CA GLU A 244 16.50 -2.83 35.33
C GLU A 244 15.07 -3.28 35.65
N ASP A 245 14.78 -3.49 36.94
CA ASP A 245 13.40 -3.65 37.39
C ASP A 245 12.65 -2.31 37.31
N ASN A 246 11.30 -2.35 37.36
CA ASN A 246 10.42 -1.16 37.38
C ASN A 246 10.73 -0.12 38.49
N ARG A 247 11.62 -0.44 39.43
CA ARG A 247 12.09 0.45 40.51
C ARG A 247 13.53 0.96 40.29
N GLY A 248 14.12 0.74 39.12
CA GLY A 248 15.47 1.16 38.75
C GLY A 248 16.60 0.41 39.48
N ARG A 249 16.33 -0.79 40.01
CA ARG A 249 17.36 -1.66 40.61
C ARG A 249 17.85 -2.62 39.53
N LEU A 250 19.17 -2.84 39.48
CA LEU A 250 19.79 -3.82 38.60
C LEU A 250 19.33 -5.23 39.01
N SER A 251 18.76 -5.96 38.06
CA SER A 251 18.35 -7.34 38.22
C SER A 251 19.57 -8.26 38.10
N THR A 252 19.53 -9.42 38.77
CA THR A 252 20.50 -10.50 38.54
C THR A 252 20.25 -11.21 37.20
N LEU A 253 19.10 -10.95 36.57
CA LEU A 253 18.77 -11.44 35.24
C LEU A 253 19.23 -10.43 34.21
N PHE A 254 20.19 -10.84 33.38
CA PHE A 254 20.67 -10.06 32.25
C PHE A 254 19.83 -10.39 31.01
N GLN A 255 19.74 -9.42 30.11
CA GLN A 255 19.09 -9.57 28.82
C GLN A 255 20.18 -9.66 27.73
N SER A 256 20.08 -10.68 26.88
CA SER A 256 20.97 -10.80 25.73
C SER A 256 20.53 -9.85 24.61
N GLN A 257 21.49 -9.13 24.03
CA GLN A 257 21.31 -8.26 22.88
C GLN A 257 22.40 -8.57 21.86
N LEU A 258 22.04 -8.63 20.58
CA LEU A 258 22.98 -8.88 19.50
C LEU A 258 23.44 -7.56 18.88
N PHE A 259 24.72 -7.25 18.97
CA PHE A 259 25.32 -6.13 18.25
C PHE A 259 25.67 -6.62 16.85
N VAL A 260 24.91 -6.17 15.86
CA VAL A 260 25.00 -6.71 14.50
C VAL A 260 26.25 -6.17 13.82
N ASN A 261 27.10 -7.07 13.34
CA ASN A 261 28.24 -6.73 12.51
C ASN A 261 27.91 -6.77 11.02
N SER A 262 27.07 -7.70 10.56
CA SER A 262 26.62 -7.78 9.18
C SER A 262 25.19 -8.28 9.11
N VAL A 263 24.43 -7.75 8.16
CA VAL A 263 23.07 -8.19 7.88
C VAL A 263 22.85 -8.33 6.38
N GLU A 264 22.35 -9.50 5.98
CA GLU A 264 22.05 -9.83 4.59
C GLU A 264 20.60 -10.31 4.52
N GLY A 265 19.80 -9.65 3.68
CA GLY A 265 18.45 -10.08 3.37
C GLY A 265 18.46 -11.33 2.50
N ILE A 266 17.75 -12.38 2.90
CA ILE A 266 17.63 -13.62 2.13
C ILE A 266 16.69 -13.37 0.97
N ARG A 267 17.21 -13.28 -0.26
CA ARG A 267 16.38 -13.12 -1.46
C ARG A 267 15.78 -14.48 -1.85
N GLN A 268 14.67 -14.43 -2.59
CA GLN A 268 13.96 -15.64 -3.05
C GLN A 268 14.83 -16.53 -3.96
N GLU A 269 15.87 -15.95 -4.58
CA GLU A 269 16.83 -16.65 -5.44
C GLU A 269 17.91 -17.38 -4.63
N ASP A 270 18.12 -17.03 -3.34
CA ASP A 270 19.16 -17.62 -2.50
C ASP A 270 18.72 -18.92 -1.78
N GLU A 271 17.44 -19.31 -1.92
CA GLU A 271 16.91 -20.62 -1.51
C GLU A 271 17.07 -21.65 -2.66
N GLU A 272 18.14 -21.57 -3.46
CA GLU A 272 18.48 -22.62 -4.40
C GLU A 272 18.76 -23.91 -3.61
N LEU A 273 17.86 -24.89 -3.76
CA LEU A 273 18.12 -26.25 -3.32
C LEU A 273 19.31 -26.78 -4.13
N ASP A 274 20.33 -27.31 -3.46
CA ASP A 274 21.43 -28.04 -4.10
C ASP A 274 20.87 -29.32 -4.74
N LEU A 275 20.30 -29.20 -5.93
CA LEU A 275 19.68 -30.32 -6.65
C LEU A 275 20.77 -31.13 -7.34
N THR A 276 20.83 -32.42 -7.02
CA THR A 276 21.70 -33.34 -7.75
C THR A 276 21.10 -33.67 -9.12
N GLN A 277 21.94 -34.15 -10.04
CA GLN A 277 21.46 -34.63 -11.34
C GLN A 277 20.46 -35.79 -11.19
N GLU A 278 20.62 -36.63 -10.15
CA GLU A 278 19.68 -37.71 -9.83
C GLU A 278 18.30 -37.16 -9.44
N ASP A 279 18.24 -36.11 -8.61
CA ASP A 279 16.98 -35.46 -8.22
C ASP A 279 16.23 -34.88 -9.43
N ILE A 280 16.98 -34.26 -10.35
CA ILE A 280 16.41 -33.68 -11.58
C ILE A 280 15.81 -34.78 -12.46
N ASP A 281 16.50 -35.91 -12.61
CA ASP A 281 16.02 -37.06 -13.37
C ASP A 281 14.74 -37.67 -12.74
N GLU A 282 14.67 -37.76 -11.41
CA GLU A 282 13.47 -38.21 -10.70
C GLU A 282 12.28 -37.26 -10.91
N ILE A 283 12.51 -35.94 -10.86
CA ILE A 283 11.48 -34.93 -11.12
C ILE A 283 10.96 -35.06 -12.55
N HIS A 284 11.85 -35.24 -13.54
CA HIS A 284 11.46 -35.44 -14.93
C HIS A 284 10.69 -36.75 -15.15
N ALA A 285 11.07 -37.83 -14.46
CA ALA A 285 10.34 -39.09 -14.51
C ALA A 285 8.92 -38.94 -13.93
N LEU A 286 8.78 -38.27 -12.79
CA LEU A 286 7.48 -38.01 -12.16
C LEU A 286 6.59 -37.09 -13.01
N ALA A 287 7.18 -36.09 -13.67
CA ALA A 287 6.44 -35.16 -14.53
C ALA A 287 5.81 -35.83 -15.76
N GLN A 288 6.34 -36.98 -16.20
CA GLN A 288 5.80 -37.75 -17.32
C GLN A 288 4.69 -38.73 -16.91
N GLU A 289 4.43 -38.93 -15.61
CA GLU A 289 3.36 -39.80 -15.16
C GLU A 289 1.96 -39.21 -15.50
N PRO A 290 1.05 -40.00 -16.09
CA PRO A 290 -0.26 -39.50 -16.55
C PRO A 290 -1.22 -39.10 -15.42
N ASP A 291 -0.97 -39.47 -14.16
CA ASP A 291 -1.84 -39.21 -13.01
C ASP A 291 -1.13 -38.45 -11.86
N ILE A 292 -0.13 -37.66 -12.21
CA ILE A 292 0.70 -36.92 -11.23
C ILE A 292 -0.12 -35.95 -10.37
N GLN A 293 -1.19 -35.35 -10.94
CA GLN A 293 -2.05 -34.41 -10.23
C GLN A 293 -2.76 -35.06 -9.04
N ASN A 294 -3.31 -36.27 -9.21
CA ASN A 294 -3.94 -37.00 -8.12
C ASN A 294 -2.93 -37.48 -7.08
N LYS A 295 -1.71 -37.82 -7.51
CA LYS A 295 -0.60 -38.18 -6.62
C LYS A 295 -0.21 -37.00 -5.72
N ILE A 296 -0.12 -35.79 -6.27
CA ILE A 296 0.12 -34.54 -5.53
C ILE A 296 -1.06 -34.22 -4.60
N ALA A 297 -2.31 -34.33 -5.07
CA ALA A 297 -3.48 -34.10 -4.22
C ALA A 297 -3.50 -35.05 -3.01
N LYS A 298 -3.10 -36.31 -3.19
CA LYS A 298 -3.02 -37.29 -2.10
C LYS A 298 -1.86 -37.01 -1.13
N SER A 299 -0.82 -36.27 -1.53
CA SER A 299 0.36 -36.02 -0.69
C SER A 299 0.19 -34.89 0.33
N ILE A 300 -0.59 -33.84 0.06
CA ILE A 300 -0.74 -32.67 0.94
C ILE A 300 -1.29 -33.00 2.33
N ALA A 301 -2.34 -33.81 2.39
CA ALA A 301 -2.98 -34.17 3.64
C ALA A 301 -3.26 -35.67 3.65
N ARG A 302 -2.22 -36.47 3.87
CA ARG A 302 -2.27 -37.95 3.87
C ARG A 302 -3.24 -38.50 4.90
N ALA A 303 -3.46 -37.78 6.01
CA ALA A 303 -4.35 -38.20 7.10
C ALA A 303 -5.84 -38.13 6.73
N ILE A 304 -6.22 -37.35 5.72
CA ILE A 304 -7.62 -37.16 5.31
C ILE A 304 -7.90 -38.07 4.13
N LEU A 305 -8.90 -38.94 4.21
CA LEU A 305 -9.33 -39.74 3.05
C LEU A 305 -10.33 -38.92 2.20
N GLY A 306 -10.18 -38.95 0.88
CA GLY A 306 -11.07 -38.22 -0.05
C GLY A 306 -10.73 -36.74 -0.21
N HIS A 307 -11.70 -35.94 -0.68
CA HIS A 307 -11.56 -34.50 -0.97
C HIS A 307 -10.40 -34.14 -1.91
N GLU A 308 -10.13 -34.99 -2.91
CA GLU A 308 -9.00 -34.82 -3.83
C GLU A 308 -9.02 -33.46 -4.55
N HIS A 309 -10.20 -32.95 -4.90
CA HIS A 309 -10.37 -31.62 -5.50
C HIS A 309 -9.96 -30.47 -4.56
N LEU A 310 -10.29 -30.54 -3.26
CA LEU A 310 -9.87 -29.50 -2.29
C LEU A 310 -8.37 -29.53 -2.08
N LYS A 311 -7.79 -30.73 -1.98
CA LYS A 311 -6.34 -30.90 -1.83
C LYS A 311 -5.58 -30.47 -3.08
N LEU A 312 -6.14 -30.71 -4.27
CA LEU A 312 -5.59 -30.20 -5.52
C LEU A 312 -5.63 -28.68 -5.56
N GLY A 313 -6.75 -28.05 -5.15
CA GLY A 313 -6.85 -26.60 -5.03
C GLY A 313 -5.82 -26.01 -4.05
N ALA A 314 -5.62 -26.67 -2.91
CA ALA A 314 -4.53 -26.33 -1.97
C ALA A 314 -3.14 -26.46 -2.61
N ALA A 315 -2.90 -27.53 -3.39
CA ALA A 315 -1.62 -27.74 -4.07
C ALA A 315 -1.33 -26.64 -5.09
N LEU A 316 -2.32 -26.27 -5.91
CA LEU A 316 -2.20 -25.19 -6.87
C LEU A 316 -1.91 -23.85 -6.15
N SER A 317 -2.46 -23.64 -4.96
CA SER A 317 -2.16 -22.44 -4.17
C SER A 317 -0.73 -22.41 -3.64
N LEU A 318 -0.13 -23.56 -3.36
CA LEU A 318 1.27 -23.67 -2.92
C LEU A 318 2.23 -23.43 -4.08
N PHE A 319 1.93 -23.97 -5.27
CA PHE A 319 2.72 -23.70 -6.47
C PHE A 319 2.58 -22.25 -6.96
N GLY A 320 1.43 -21.63 -6.70
CA GLY A 320 1.12 -20.28 -7.16
C GLY A 320 1.08 -20.18 -8.68
N GLY A 321 1.36 -18.99 -9.20
CA GLY A 321 1.41 -18.73 -10.63
C GLY A 321 2.50 -17.73 -11.00
N ASN A 322 2.87 -17.71 -12.27
CA ASN A 322 3.95 -16.84 -12.74
C ASN A 322 3.50 -15.37 -12.76
N ARG A 323 4.23 -14.52 -12.05
CA ARG A 323 4.11 -13.06 -12.16
C ARG A 323 4.58 -12.63 -13.54
N LYS A 324 3.64 -12.15 -14.37
CA LYS A 324 3.97 -11.66 -15.71
C LYS A 324 4.29 -10.17 -15.63
N VAL A 325 5.53 -9.81 -15.94
CA VAL A 325 5.93 -8.42 -16.13
C VAL A 325 5.65 -8.06 -17.58
N LYS A 326 4.75 -7.09 -17.79
CA LYS A 326 4.46 -6.56 -19.12
C LYS A 326 5.62 -5.67 -19.59
N LYS A 327 5.68 -5.40 -20.90
CA LYS A 327 6.71 -4.53 -21.50
C LYS A 327 6.72 -3.11 -20.91
N ASP A 328 5.58 -2.69 -20.35
CA ASP A 328 5.38 -1.39 -19.71
C ASP A 328 5.77 -1.36 -18.22
N GLY A 329 6.35 -2.45 -17.68
CA GLY A 329 6.80 -2.53 -16.28
C GLY A 329 5.72 -2.87 -15.24
N SER A 330 4.45 -2.97 -15.66
CA SER A 330 3.35 -3.44 -14.80
C SER A 330 3.48 -4.94 -14.51
N LYS A 331 3.23 -5.34 -13.26
CA LYS A 331 3.30 -6.73 -12.78
C LYS A 331 1.89 -7.27 -12.61
N LEU A 332 1.51 -8.26 -13.42
CA LEU A 332 0.30 -9.04 -13.20
C LEU A 332 0.52 -9.98 -12.01
N ARG A 333 -0.50 -10.05 -11.15
CA ARG A 333 -0.52 -10.93 -10.01
C ARG A 333 -0.50 -12.39 -10.47
N GLY A 334 0.48 -13.15 -9.99
CA GLY A 334 0.59 -14.59 -10.24
C GLY A 334 -0.04 -15.45 -9.14
N ASP A 335 -0.23 -14.89 -7.95
CA ASP A 335 -0.59 -15.65 -6.75
C ASP A 335 -2.11 -15.86 -6.69
N ILE A 336 -2.57 -17.08 -6.41
CA ILE A 336 -4.01 -17.39 -6.29
C ILE A 336 -4.49 -17.35 -4.84
N HIS A 337 -5.77 -17.06 -4.63
CA HIS A 337 -6.42 -17.16 -3.32
C HIS A 337 -7.49 -18.27 -3.36
N VAL A 338 -7.47 -19.15 -2.36
CA VAL A 338 -8.40 -20.28 -2.28
C VAL A 338 -9.19 -20.20 -0.97
N LEU A 339 -10.52 -20.28 -1.06
CA LEU A 339 -11.42 -20.32 0.09
C LEU A 339 -12.09 -21.68 0.19
N PHE A 340 -11.92 -22.36 1.33
CA PHE A 340 -12.61 -23.62 1.60
C PHE A 340 -13.88 -23.38 2.44
N MET A 341 -15.06 -23.56 1.83
CA MET A 341 -16.36 -23.47 2.50
C MET A 341 -17.00 -24.85 2.66
N GLY A 342 -17.78 -25.04 3.73
CA GLY A 342 -18.59 -26.25 3.93
C GLY A 342 -18.93 -26.46 5.41
N ASP A 343 -19.37 -27.67 5.75
CA ASP A 343 -19.76 -27.99 7.12
C ASP A 343 -18.56 -28.09 8.09
N PRO A 344 -18.75 -27.80 9.39
CA PRO A 344 -17.75 -28.05 10.42
C PRO A 344 -17.34 -29.54 10.47
N GLY A 345 -16.10 -29.84 10.84
CA GLY A 345 -15.63 -31.22 11.02
C GLY A 345 -15.27 -31.98 9.73
N THR A 346 -15.29 -31.33 8.57
CA THR A 346 -14.93 -31.91 7.26
C THR A 346 -13.42 -31.94 6.96
N GLY A 347 -12.58 -31.64 7.95
CA GLY A 347 -11.11 -31.70 7.82
C GLY A 347 -10.44 -30.47 7.15
N LYS A 348 -11.19 -29.40 6.83
CA LYS A 348 -10.66 -28.19 6.17
C LYS A 348 -9.53 -27.50 6.94
N SER A 349 -9.69 -27.30 8.25
CA SER A 349 -8.64 -26.71 9.10
C SER A 349 -7.37 -27.55 9.09
N GLN A 350 -7.50 -28.89 9.06
CA GLN A 350 -6.37 -29.79 8.97
C GLN A 350 -5.67 -29.72 7.60
N ILE A 351 -6.41 -29.52 6.50
CA ILE A 351 -5.81 -29.25 5.18
C ILE A 351 -5.01 -27.95 5.24
N LEU A 352 -5.60 -26.86 5.75
CA LEU A 352 -4.94 -25.56 5.89
C LEU A 352 -3.65 -25.64 6.75
N GLN A 353 -3.69 -26.37 7.87
CA GLN A 353 -2.50 -26.57 8.72
C GLN A 353 -1.39 -27.32 8.00
N ASN A 354 -1.72 -28.36 7.21
CA ASN A 354 -0.71 -29.06 6.42
C ASN A 354 -0.13 -28.15 5.32
N CYS A 355 -0.95 -27.32 4.67
CA CYS A 355 -0.44 -26.34 3.70
C CYS A 355 0.55 -25.36 4.33
N ALA A 356 0.25 -24.88 5.54
CA ALA A 356 1.18 -24.04 6.29
C ALA A 356 2.50 -24.77 6.61
N GLN A 357 2.47 -26.06 6.93
CA GLN A 357 3.68 -26.84 7.20
C GLN A 357 4.51 -27.15 5.93
N ILE A 358 3.85 -27.29 4.77
CA ILE A 358 4.51 -27.61 3.51
C ILE A 358 5.17 -26.38 2.88
N SER A 359 4.53 -25.21 3.00
CA SER A 359 5.05 -23.96 2.41
C SER A 359 6.23 -23.41 3.22
N PRO A 360 7.38 -23.12 2.59
CA PRO A 360 8.53 -22.52 3.28
C PRO A 360 8.19 -21.12 3.83
N ARG A 361 7.31 -20.39 3.15
CA ARG A 361 6.80 -19.10 3.62
C ARG A 361 5.34 -19.27 3.98
N SER A 362 5.05 -19.42 5.27
CA SER A 362 3.67 -19.55 5.70
C SER A 362 3.41 -18.97 7.08
N ILE A 363 2.16 -18.50 7.24
CA ILE A 363 1.62 -18.14 8.56
C ILE A 363 0.26 -18.75 8.70
N TYR A 364 0.05 -19.42 9.83
CA TYR A 364 -1.25 -19.88 10.27
C TYR A 364 -1.83 -18.93 11.31
N THR A 365 -3.02 -18.40 11.07
CA THR A 365 -3.73 -17.55 12.03
C THR A 365 -5.22 -17.89 12.08
N SER A 366 -5.86 -17.57 13.21
CA SER A 366 -7.31 -17.73 13.39
C SER A 366 -8.00 -16.37 13.19
N GLY A 367 -9.15 -16.37 12.52
CA GLY A 367 -9.96 -15.19 12.23
C GLY A 367 -10.43 -14.42 13.46
N GLN A 368 -10.49 -15.05 14.65
CA GLN A 368 -10.79 -14.35 15.91
C GLN A 368 -9.57 -13.59 16.48
N GLY A 369 -8.36 -14.12 16.27
CA GLY A 369 -7.11 -13.52 16.73
C GLY A 369 -6.49 -12.54 15.74
N ALA A 370 -6.93 -12.59 14.49
CA ALA A 370 -6.45 -11.74 13.40
C ALA A 370 -7.20 -10.39 13.40
N SER A 371 -6.57 -9.35 13.96
CA SER A 371 -7.02 -7.96 13.80
C SER A 371 -6.43 -7.34 12.53
N ALA A 372 -7.02 -6.27 12.00
CA ALA A 372 -6.52 -5.53 10.84
C ALA A 372 -5.04 -5.16 11.02
N ALA A 373 -4.67 -4.67 12.21
CA ALA A 373 -3.30 -4.32 12.58
C ALA A 373 -2.38 -5.57 12.66
N GLY A 374 -2.89 -6.69 13.18
CA GLY A 374 -2.13 -7.95 13.25
C GLY A 374 -2.03 -8.71 11.92
N LEU A 375 -2.91 -8.42 10.96
CA LEU A 375 -2.83 -8.93 9.60
C LEU A 375 -1.91 -8.10 8.71
N THR A 376 -1.86 -6.78 8.92
CA THR A 376 -1.12 -5.83 8.07
C THR A 376 0.21 -5.41 8.69
N ALA A 377 0.34 -4.17 9.16
CA ALA A 377 1.49 -3.70 9.93
C ALA A 377 0.97 -2.76 11.02
N ALA A 378 1.55 -2.83 12.21
CA ALA A 378 1.10 -2.07 13.37
C ALA A 378 2.21 -1.19 13.92
N VAL A 379 1.86 0.02 14.38
CA VAL A 379 2.78 0.88 15.14
C VAL A 379 2.54 0.64 16.63
N ILE A 380 3.58 0.19 17.35
CA ILE A 380 3.54 -0.09 18.78
C ILE A 380 4.45 0.88 19.52
N LYS A 381 4.02 1.32 20.71
CA LYS A 381 4.86 2.14 21.59
C LYS A 381 5.67 1.23 22.50
N ASP A 382 7.00 1.35 22.44
CA ASP A 382 7.94 0.63 23.29
C ASP A 382 7.91 1.17 24.72
N SER A 383 7.78 0.28 25.72
CA SER A 383 7.75 0.62 27.14
C SER A 383 9.11 1.03 27.67
N ASP A 384 10.18 0.47 27.11
CA ASP A 384 11.52 0.58 27.68
C ASP A 384 12.27 1.78 27.08
N ASN A 385 12.04 2.09 25.80
CA ASN A 385 12.75 3.16 25.08
C ASN A 385 11.87 4.37 24.69
N ALA A 386 10.61 4.45 25.16
CA ALA A 386 9.70 5.56 24.85
C ALA A 386 9.63 5.91 23.34
N GLY A 387 9.65 4.90 22.47
CA GLY A 387 9.69 5.04 21.01
C GLY A 387 8.54 4.36 20.30
N LEU A 388 8.31 4.73 19.04
CA LEU A 388 7.41 4.01 18.16
C LEU A 388 8.23 2.94 17.42
N GLN A 389 7.69 1.73 17.37
CA GLN A 389 8.22 0.59 16.63
C GLN A 389 7.18 0.14 15.61
N LEU A 390 7.63 -0.26 14.43
CA LEU A 390 6.78 -0.91 13.42
C LEU A 390 6.86 -2.42 13.61
N GLU A 391 5.71 -3.08 13.70
CA GLU A 391 5.56 -4.53 13.75
C GLU A 391 4.92 -5.04 12.45
N ALA A 392 5.55 -6.02 11.82
CA ALA A 392 4.99 -6.72 10.66
C ALA A 392 3.87 -7.65 11.10
N GLY A 393 2.72 -7.56 10.44
CA GLY A 393 1.60 -8.47 10.61
C GLY A 393 1.68 -9.69 9.71
N ALA A 394 0.70 -10.58 9.86
CA ALA A 394 0.70 -11.92 9.29
C ALA A 394 0.84 -11.96 7.76
N LEU A 395 0.25 -11.01 7.02
CA LEU A 395 0.35 -10.98 5.55
C LEU A 395 1.72 -10.51 5.08
N ALA A 396 2.32 -9.54 5.78
CA ALA A 396 3.65 -9.03 5.44
C ALA A 396 4.72 -10.12 5.66
N LEU A 397 4.61 -10.86 6.76
CA LEU A 397 5.50 -11.96 7.11
C LEU A 397 5.33 -13.18 6.16
N ALA A 398 4.13 -13.40 5.59
CA ALA A 398 3.85 -14.47 4.63
C ALA A 398 4.09 -14.06 3.16
N SER A 399 4.74 -12.91 2.92
CA SER A 399 4.97 -12.38 1.57
C SER A 399 5.78 -13.34 0.70
N GLY A 400 5.25 -13.64 -0.49
CA GLY A 400 5.83 -14.61 -1.42
C GLY A 400 5.63 -16.07 -1.00
N GLY A 401 4.69 -16.34 -0.09
CA GLY A 401 4.26 -17.66 0.34
C GLY A 401 2.75 -17.75 0.53
N VAL A 402 2.29 -18.47 1.56
CA VAL A 402 0.86 -18.73 1.82
C VAL A 402 0.45 -18.31 3.23
N ALA A 403 -0.51 -17.38 3.33
CA ALA A 403 -1.19 -17.05 4.57
C ALA A 403 -2.44 -17.92 4.75
N CYS A 404 -2.46 -18.76 5.79
CA CYS A 404 -3.57 -19.65 6.13
C CYS A 404 -4.42 -19.01 7.24
N ILE A 405 -5.68 -18.69 6.93
CA ILE A 405 -6.62 -18.09 7.89
C ILE A 405 -7.75 -19.10 8.15
N ASP A 406 -7.86 -19.58 9.39
CA ASP A 406 -8.97 -20.43 9.82
C ASP A 406 -10.10 -19.59 10.44
N GLU A 407 -11.32 -20.12 10.51
CA GLU A 407 -12.52 -19.44 11.05
C GLU A 407 -12.76 -18.03 10.47
N PHE A 408 -12.63 -17.88 9.15
CA PHE A 408 -12.79 -16.60 8.45
C PHE A 408 -14.15 -15.93 8.70
N ASP A 409 -15.20 -16.72 8.97
CA ASP A 409 -16.54 -16.21 9.30
C ASP A 409 -16.57 -15.44 10.63
N LYS A 410 -15.67 -15.77 11.58
CA LYS A 410 -15.58 -15.15 12.91
C LYS A 410 -14.81 -13.84 12.95
N MET A 411 -14.18 -13.46 11.84
CA MET A 411 -13.46 -12.20 11.72
C MET A 411 -14.42 -11.01 11.75
N ARG A 412 -13.99 -9.91 12.40
CA ARG A 412 -14.79 -8.67 12.45
C ARG A 412 -14.85 -8.05 11.06
N LYS A 413 -15.96 -7.36 10.75
CA LYS A 413 -16.15 -6.69 9.45
C LYS A 413 -15.06 -5.68 9.10
N GLN A 414 -14.53 -4.96 10.11
CA GLN A 414 -13.43 -4.00 9.93
C GLN A 414 -12.12 -4.69 9.52
N ASP A 415 -11.80 -5.83 10.15
CA ASP A 415 -10.58 -6.60 9.89
C ASP A 415 -10.64 -7.27 8.51
N ARG A 416 -11.82 -7.74 8.10
CA ARG A 416 -12.07 -8.28 6.75
C ARG A 416 -11.84 -7.25 5.64
N SER A 417 -12.18 -5.98 5.88
CA SER A 417 -11.94 -4.87 4.94
C SER A 417 -10.46 -4.62 4.66
N ALA A 418 -9.59 -4.81 5.65
CA ALA A 418 -8.14 -4.63 5.48
C ALA A 418 -7.54 -5.74 4.59
N ILE A 419 -8.10 -6.95 4.65
CA ILE A 419 -7.69 -8.03 3.75
C ILE A 419 -8.10 -7.70 2.31
N HIS A 420 -9.32 -7.16 2.09
CA HIS A 420 -9.75 -6.73 0.76
C HIS A 420 -8.74 -5.74 0.14
N GLU A 421 -8.24 -4.74 0.86
CA GLU A 421 -7.20 -3.82 0.36
C GLU A 421 -5.90 -4.52 -0.08
N ALA A 422 -5.46 -5.54 0.66
CA ALA A 422 -4.29 -6.35 0.29
C ALA A 422 -4.57 -7.33 -0.87
N MET A 423 -5.84 -7.67 -1.12
CA MET A 423 -6.28 -8.61 -2.15
C MET A 423 -6.71 -7.94 -3.46
N GLU A 424 -7.10 -6.67 -3.44
CA GLU A 424 -7.79 -5.99 -4.54
C GLU A 424 -6.85 -5.12 -5.39
N GLN A 425 -6.84 -5.37 -6.71
CA GLN A 425 -6.44 -4.41 -7.74
C GLN A 425 -7.57 -4.32 -8.76
N GLN A 426 -8.62 -3.58 -8.43
CA GLN A 426 -9.75 -3.37 -9.36
C GLN A 426 -10.00 -1.88 -9.52
N SER A 427 -10.19 -1.45 -10.77
CA SER A 427 -10.30 -0.02 -11.08
C SER A 427 -11.29 0.22 -12.23
N TYR A 428 -12.00 1.35 -12.14
CA TYR A 428 -12.86 1.89 -13.20
C TYR A 428 -12.07 2.83 -14.11
N HIS A 429 -12.46 2.94 -15.38
CA HIS A 429 -11.86 3.91 -16.29
C HIS A 429 -12.17 5.36 -15.85
N PRO A 430 -11.25 6.34 -15.99
CA PRO A 430 -11.47 7.73 -15.56
C PRO A 430 -12.70 8.44 -16.15
N LYS A 431 -13.16 7.97 -17.31
CA LYS A 431 -14.38 8.47 -17.99
C LYS A 431 -15.68 7.89 -17.45
N PHE A 432 -15.63 7.00 -16.46
CA PHE A 432 -16.83 6.47 -15.83
C PHE A 432 -17.59 7.58 -15.09
N GLU A 433 -18.89 7.68 -15.34
CA GLU A 433 -19.77 8.65 -14.69
C GLU A 433 -20.35 8.02 -13.42
N LEU A 434 -20.08 8.64 -12.28
CA LEU A 434 -20.53 8.20 -10.97
C LEU A 434 -21.67 9.11 -10.50
N ALA A 435 -22.75 8.49 -10.01
CA ALA A 435 -23.86 9.19 -9.36
C ALA A 435 -23.62 9.22 -7.84
N LEU A 436 -23.58 10.43 -7.28
CA LEU A 436 -23.50 10.65 -5.84
C LEU A 436 -24.90 10.62 -5.22
N ASN A 437 -24.99 10.51 -3.88
CA ASN A 437 -26.27 10.47 -3.17
C ASN A 437 -27.12 11.75 -3.36
N ASP A 438 -26.50 12.87 -3.71
CA ASP A 438 -27.19 14.12 -4.05
C ASP A 438 -27.69 14.16 -5.51
N ASN A 439 -27.64 13.02 -6.22
CA ASN A 439 -27.94 12.85 -7.64
C ASN A 439 -27.07 13.69 -8.58
N SER A 440 -25.99 14.29 -8.08
CA SER A 440 -24.98 14.88 -8.94
C SER A 440 -24.21 13.77 -9.66
N ARG A 441 -23.91 14.02 -10.93
CA ARG A 441 -23.13 13.11 -11.76
C ARG A 441 -21.76 13.69 -12.00
N VAL A 442 -20.74 12.91 -11.67
CA VAL A 442 -19.34 13.33 -11.78
C VAL A 442 -18.55 12.27 -12.54
N LEU A 443 -17.66 12.71 -13.43
CA LEU A 443 -16.67 11.80 -13.99
C LEU A 443 -15.68 11.43 -12.89
N ILE A 444 -15.49 10.13 -12.65
CA ILE A 444 -14.67 9.65 -11.54
C ILE A 444 -13.24 10.21 -11.62
N GLY A 445 -12.67 10.33 -12.83
CA GLY A 445 -11.36 10.93 -13.04
C GLY A 445 -11.30 12.38 -12.56
N ASN A 446 -12.15 13.25 -13.13
CA ASN A 446 -12.19 14.67 -12.75
C ASN A 446 -12.49 14.86 -11.27
N PHE A 447 -13.37 14.02 -10.70
CA PHE A 447 -13.72 14.08 -9.29
C PHE A 447 -12.51 13.78 -8.40
N VAL A 448 -11.79 12.69 -8.71
CA VAL A 448 -10.57 12.31 -7.99
C VAL A 448 -9.48 13.35 -8.18
N ASP A 449 -9.25 13.82 -9.41
CA ASP A 449 -8.23 14.81 -9.74
C ASP A 449 -8.44 16.13 -8.95
N ASN A 450 -9.67 16.64 -8.92
CA ASN A 450 -10.03 17.83 -8.15
C ASN A 450 -9.80 17.65 -6.63
N LEU A 451 -10.03 16.45 -6.08
CA LEU A 451 -9.78 16.18 -4.67
C LEU A 451 -8.28 16.18 -4.35
N PHE A 452 -7.46 15.59 -5.22
CA PHE A 452 -6.00 15.61 -5.09
C PHE A 452 -5.43 17.03 -5.19
N GLU A 453 -5.95 17.87 -6.10
CA GLU A 453 -5.53 19.28 -6.23
C GLU A 453 -5.90 20.12 -4.99
N ARG A 454 -7.08 19.89 -4.41
CA ARG A 454 -7.53 20.62 -3.20
C ARG A 454 -6.75 20.21 -1.95
N MET A 455 -6.25 18.97 -1.88
CA MET A 455 -5.68 18.40 -0.66
C MET A 455 -4.33 17.69 -0.87
N PRO A 456 -3.31 18.37 -1.42
CA PRO A 456 -2.03 17.74 -1.76
C PRO A 456 -1.27 17.21 -0.53
N LYS A 457 -1.49 17.80 0.65
CA LYS A 457 -0.80 17.42 1.90
C LYS A 457 -1.28 16.09 2.52
N ARG A 458 -2.45 15.58 2.09
CA ARG A 458 -3.03 14.32 2.60
C ARG A 458 -2.76 13.14 1.65
N LYS A 459 -2.03 13.37 0.56
CA LYS A 459 -1.66 12.37 -0.43
C LYS A 459 -0.75 11.32 0.20
N ILE A 460 -1.11 10.05 0.04
CA ILE A 460 -0.29 8.89 0.38
C ILE A 460 0.18 8.27 -0.94
N GLU A 461 1.49 8.13 -1.11
CA GLU A 461 2.08 7.50 -2.30
C GLU A 461 2.27 6.01 -2.05
N GLY A 462 1.61 5.19 -2.87
CA GLY A 462 1.76 3.75 -2.90
C GLY A 462 2.51 3.29 -4.16
N ILE A 463 2.74 1.99 -4.29
CA ILE A 463 3.38 1.42 -5.47
C ILE A 463 2.35 1.42 -6.63
N ASN A 464 2.57 2.28 -7.63
CA ASN A 464 1.68 2.49 -8.80
C ASN A 464 0.28 3.02 -8.45
N CYS A 465 0.11 3.63 -7.28
CA CYS A 465 -1.14 4.27 -6.89
C CYS A 465 -0.91 5.50 -6.00
N GLU A 466 -1.83 6.45 -6.10
CA GLU A 466 -1.93 7.59 -5.19
C GLU A 466 -3.23 7.44 -4.42
N ILE A 467 -3.20 7.57 -3.10
CA ILE A 467 -4.36 7.37 -2.22
C ILE A 467 -4.64 8.66 -1.45
N LEU A 468 -5.92 9.02 -1.34
CA LEU A 468 -6.39 10.16 -0.57
C LEU A 468 -7.56 9.74 0.34
N PRO A 469 -7.38 9.69 1.67
CA PRO A 469 -8.48 9.46 2.61
C PRO A 469 -9.41 10.68 2.67
N ILE A 470 -10.72 10.45 2.54
CA ILE A 470 -11.76 11.51 2.45
C ILE A 470 -12.96 11.29 3.37
N LYS A 471 -12.86 10.37 4.33
CA LYS A 471 -13.94 10.03 5.28
C LYS A 471 -14.55 11.25 6.00
N ASP A 472 -13.74 12.29 6.27
CA ASP A 472 -14.17 13.51 6.94
C ASP A 472 -15.01 14.45 6.07
N LEU A 473 -15.04 14.25 4.75
CA LEU A 473 -15.81 15.06 3.80
C LEU A 473 -17.26 14.62 3.65
N ASN A 474 -17.63 13.48 4.25
CA ASN A 474 -18.98 12.91 4.25
C ASN A 474 -19.63 12.85 2.86
N ILE A 475 -18.83 12.50 1.86
CA ILE A 475 -19.30 12.29 0.48
C ILE A 475 -19.92 10.88 0.43
N GLU A 476 -21.15 10.78 -0.05
CA GLU A 476 -21.91 9.52 -0.06
C GLU A 476 -22.19 9.05 -1.49
N VAL A 477 -22.09 7.75 -1.70
CA VAL A 477 -22.43 7.07 -2.96
C VAL A 477 -23.60 6.13 -2.72
N LEU A 478 -24.48 6.00 -3.70
CA LEU A 478 -25.55 5.01 -3.66
C LEU A 478 -24.99 3.62 -3.96
N SER A 479 -25.21 2.70 -3.01
CA SER A 479 -24.91 1.28 -3.15
C SER A 479 -26.18 0.46 -2.99
N THR A 480 -26.15 -0.82 -3.35
CA THR A 480 -27.31 -1.72 -3.25
C THR A 480 -26.92 -3.04 -2.63
N ASN A 481 -27.82 -3.60 -1.81
CA ASN A 481 -27.76 -4.99 -1.36
C ASN A 481 -28.71 -5.90 -2.16
N PHE A 482 -29.14 -5.45 -3.36
CA PHE A 482 -30.15 -6.06 -4.23
C PHE A 482 -31.57 -6.12 -3.65
N LYS A 483 -31.82 -5.51 -2.49
CA LYS A 483 -33.16 -5.36 -1.88
C LYS A 483 -33.54 -3.90 -1.65
N GLU A 484 -32.58 -3.09 -1.23
CA GLU A 484 -32.73 -1.67 -0.95
C GLU A 484 -31.46 -0.92 -1.40
N ASN A 485 -31.64 0.38 -1.67
CA ASN A 485 -30.53 1.28 -1.97
C ASN A 485 -30.07 1.94 -0.67
N ILE A 486 -28.75 1.97 -0.45
CA ILE A 486 -28.13 2.45 0.79
C ILE A 486 -27.11 3.51 0.40
N ALA A 487 -27.21 4.69 1.02
CA ALA A 487 -26.17 5.70 0.94
C ALA A 487 -24.99 5.27 1.81
N LEU A 488 -23.80 5.16 1.21
CA LEU A 488 -22.57 4.80 1.92
C LEU A 488 -21.55 5.93 1.81
N PRO A 489 -20.98 6.39 2.93
CA PRO A 489 -19.91 7.37 2.91
C PRO A 489 -18.63 6.76 2.32
N ILE A 490 -17.95 7.52 1.46
CA ILE A 490 -16.68 7.13 0.86
C ILE A 490 -15.56 7.30 1.89
N ASP A 491 -14.78 6.24 2.14
CA ASP A 491 -13.63 6.29 3.05
C ASP A 491 -12.41 6.97 2.42
N ARG A 492 -12.11 6.63 1.16
CA ARG A 492 -10.94 7.09 0.41
C ARG A 492 -11.17 7.05 -1.10
N VAL A 493 -10.35 7.78 -1.84
CA VAL A 493 -10.22 7.66 -3.30
C VAL A 493 -8.79 7.30 -3.67
N SER A 494 -8.63 6.55 -4.76
CA SER A 494 -7.32 6.13 -5.27
C SER A 494 -7.21 6.34 -6.78
N ARG A 495 -6.02 6.74 -7.23
CA ARG A 495 -5.64 6.81 -8.64
C ARG A 495 -4.63 5.71 -8.92
N HIS A 496 -4.84 4.94 -9.98
CA HIS A 496 -3.97 3.83 -10.38
C HIS A 496 -3.41 4.06 -11.78
N ALA A 497 -2.24 3.49 -12.08
CA ALA A 497 -1.73 3.44 -13.44
C ALA A 497 -2.67 2.62 -14.35
N ALA A 498 -2.98 3.12 -15.54
CA ALA A 498 -3.92 2.48 -16.45
C ALA A 498 -3.33 1.21 -17.11
N PRO A 499 -4.12 0.12 -17.27
CA PRO A 499 -3.69 -1.07 -18.01
C PRO A 499 -3.72 -0.87 -19.53
N GLU A 500 -3.07 -1.79 -20.26
CA GLU A 500 -2.97 -1.79 -21.73
C GLU A 500 -4.32 -1.98 -22.46
N THR A 501 -5.28 -2.67 -21.85
CA THR A 501 -6.55 -3.05 -22.49
C THR A 501 -7.73 -2.83 -21.55
N PHE A 502 -8.84 -2.33 -22.10
CA PHE A 502 -10.12 -2.16 -21.41
C PHE A 502 -11.21 -2.93 -22.14
N ILE A 503 -12.23 -3.34 -21.41
CA ILE A 503 -13.44 -3.99 -21.93
C ILE A 503 -14.58 -2.98 -21.90
N GLU A 504 -15.23 -2.76 -23.05
CA GLU A 504 -16.47 -1.99 -23.14
C GLU A 504 -17.66 -2.95 -23.06
N VAL A 505 -18.42 -2.88 -21.98
CA VAL A 505 -19.66 -3.65 -21.80
C VAL A 505 -20.83 -2.79 -22.24
N CYS A 506 -21.59 -3.28 -23.21
CA CYS A 506 -22.79 -2.63 -23.75
C CYS A 506 -24.05 -3.33 -23.22
N TYR A 507 -24.90 -2.58 -22.53
CA TYR A 507 -26.17 -3.07 -21.98
C TYR A 507 -27.32 -2.94 -22.99
N SER A 508 -28.38 -3.73 -22.79
CA SER A 508 -29.58 -3.71 -23.63
C SER A 508 -30.34 -2.38 -23.59
N ASN A 509 -30.21 -1.60 -22.51
CA ASN A 509 -30.75 -0.24 -22.40
C ASN A 509 -29.92 0.83 -23.14
N GLY A 510 -28.89 0.41 -23.88
CA GLY A 510 -28.01 1.30 -24.65
C GLY A 510 -26.86 1.91 -23.84
N ARG A 511 -26.79 1.67 -22.53
CA ARG A 511 -25.68 2.16 -21.70
C ARG A 511 -24.40 1.37 -21.98
N LYS A 512 -23.27 2.04 -21.78
CA LYS A 512 -21.94 1.46 -21.95
C LYS A 512 -21.06 1.78 -20.76
N ILE A 513 -20.30 0.80 -20.30
CA ILE A 513 -19.25 1.01 -19.30
C ILE A 513 -17.93 0.49 -19.83
N VAL A 514 -16.85 1.21 -19.52
CA VAL A 514 -15.49 0.80 -19.89
C VAL A 514 -14.76 0.47 -18.61
N VAL A 515 -14.37 -0.79 -18.47
CA VAL A 515 -13.81 -1.36 -17.24
C VAL A 515 -12.56 -2.16 -17.54
N THR A 516 -11.79 -2.46 -16.49
CA THR A 516 -10.66 -3.38 -16.58
C THR A 516 -11.17 -4.82 -16.79
N PRO A 517 -10.40 -5.72 -17.43
CA PRO A 517 -10.84 -7.09 -17.70
C PRO A 517 -11.31 -7.86 -16.46
N GLU A 518 -10.65 -7.62 -15.33
CA GLU A 518 -10.92 -8.24 -14.04
C GLU A 518 -12.11 -7.63 -13.28
N HIS A 519 -12.75 -6.59 -13.84
CA HIS A 519 -13.79 -5.85 -13.12
C HIS A 519 -15.05 -6.71 -12.93
N PRO A 520 -15.56 -6.86 -11.69
CA PRO A 520 -16.71 -7.71 -11.41
C PRO A 520 -18.00 -7.07 -11.90
N ILE A 521 -18.80 -7.84 -12.62
CA ILE A 521 -20.14 -7.48 -13.08
C ILE A 521 -21.10 -8.54 -12.56
N TYR A 522 -22.14 -8.08 -11.87
CA TYR A 522 -23.18 -8.97 -11.35
C TYR A 522 -24.03 -9.51 -12.49
N VAL A 523 -24.21 -10.82 -12.54
CA VAL A 523 -25.02 -11.54 -13.52
C VAL A 523 -26.01 -12.42 -12.77
N MET A 524 -27.24 -12.49 -13.28
CA MET A 524 -28.29 -13.34 -12.72
C MET A 524 -28.30 -14.70 -13.43
N ASN A 525 -27.92 -15.75 -12.70
CA ASN A 525 -27.95 -17.14 -13.16
C ASN A 525 -28.85 -17.96 -12.22
N ASP A 526 -29.84 -18.69 -12.75
CA ASP A 526 -30.72 -19.57 -11.96
C ASP A 526 -31.35 -18.94 -10.70
N ASN A 527 -31.77 -17.67 -10.79
CA ASN A 527 -32.29 -16.83 -9.70
C ASN A 527 -31.28 -16.49 -8.59
N ILE A 528 -29.98 -16.70 -8.81
CA ILE A 528 -28.88 -16.31 -7.94
C ILE A 528 -28.09 -15.19 -8.64
N ILE A 529 -27.66 -14.20 -7.86
CA ILE A 529 -26.82 -13.10 -8.35
C ILE A 529 -25.36 -13.47 -8.05
N ASP A 530 -24.60 -13.74 -9.10
CA ASP A 530 -23.17 -14.04 -9.03
C ASP A 530 -22.37 -12.88 -9.65
N ALA A 531 -21.11 -12.71 -9.25
CA ALA A 531 -20.20 -11.74 -9.86
C ALA A 531 -19.25 -12.46 -10.81
N LEU A 532 -19.20 -12.03 -12.08
CA LEU A 532 -18.25 -12.52 -13.08
C LEU A 532 -17.28 -11.40 -13.46
N SER A 533 -16.05 -11.75 -13.85
CA SER A 533 -15.11 -10.75 -14.40
C SER A 533 -15.62 -10.25 -15.76
N ALA A 534 -15.28 -9.01 -16.12
CA ALA A 534 -15.71 -8.40 -17.37
C ALA A 534 -15.27 -9.19 -18.61
N GLU A 535 -14.18 -9.94 -18.54
CA GLU A 535 -13.69 -10.82 -19.61
C GLU A 535 -14.50 -12.12 -19.77
N GLU A 536 -15.19 -12.58 -18.71
CA GLU A 536 -15.98 -13.82 -18.72
C GLU A 536 -17.43 -13.60 -19.15
N ILE A 537 -17.87 -12.34 -19.28
CA ILE A 537 -19.24 -12.00 -19.64
C ILE A 537 -19.55 -12.43 -21.07
N LYS A 538 -20.70 -13.06 -21.22
CA LYS A 538 -21.24 -13.47 -22.51
C LYS A 538 -22.37 -12.56 -22.94
N LYS A 539 -22.51 -12.39 -24.25
CA LYS A 539 -23.65 -11.69 -24.84
C LYS A 539 -24.96 -12.36 -24.42
N ASP A 540 -25.97 -11.55 -24.14
CA ASP A 540 -27.33 -11.95 -23.75
C ASP A 540 -27.48 -12.52 -22.32
N GLN A 541 -26.48 -12.35 -21.46
CA GLN A 541 -26.63 -12.60 -20.02
C GLN A 541 -27.47 -11.51 -19.32
N TYR A 542 -28.29 -11.92 -18.36
CA TYR A 542 -29.14 -11.01 -17.60
C TYR A 542 -28.35 -10.37 -16.46
N ILE A 543 -28.38 -9.05 -16.37
CA ILE A 543 -27.72 -8.27 -15.32
C ILE A 543 -28.81 -7.59 -14.48
N PRO A 544 -28.76 -7.69 -13.14
CA PRO A 544 -29.71 -7.00 -12.29
C PRO A 544 -29.62 -5.49 -12.51
N ALA A 545 -30.77 -4.85 -12.70
CA ALA A 545 -30.90 -3.41 -12.86
C ALA A 545 -31.80 -2.85 -11.76
N LEU A 546 -31.61 -1.57 -11.45
CA LEU A 546 -32.47 -0.85 -10.51
C LEU A 546 -33.86 -0.65 -11.12
N SER A 547 -34.90 -0.93 -10.32
CA SER A 547 -36.28 -0.67 -10.71
C SER A 547 -36.75 0.74 -10.36
N LEU A 548 -36.14 1.37 -9.35
CA LEU A 548 -36.45 2.71 -8.83
C LEU A 548 -35.15 3.35 -8.31
N ILE A 549 -34.94 4.63 -8.61
CA ILE A 549 -33.83 5.42 -8.04
C ILE A 549 -34.40 6.21 -6.85
N SER A 550 -33.83 6.00 -5.66
CA SER A 550 -34.26 6.73 -4.46
C SER A 550 -33.77 8.18 -4.54
N THR A 551 -34.59 9.07 -5.09
CA THR A 551 -34.31 10.51 -5.14
C THR A 551 -34.50 11.12 -3.76
N GLY A 552 -33.49 11.80 -3.22
CA GLY A 552 -33.61 12.63 -2.02
C GLY A 552 -34.49 13.85 -2.32
N SER A 553 -35.81 13.66 -2.38
CA SER A 553 -36.76 14.71 -2.74
C SER A 553 -36.78 15.80 -1.68
N ARG A 554 -36.49 17.04 -2.06
CA ARG A 554 -36.71 18.22 -1.23
C ARG A 554 -38.01 18.89 -1.63
N ASP A 555 -38.86 19.23 -0.66
CA ASP A 555 -40.14 19.89 -0.93
C ASP A 555 -39.98 21.26 -1.62
N LEU A 556 -38.89 21.96 -1.33
CA LEU A 556 -38.54 23.26 -1.93
C LEU A 556 -37.07 23.26 -2.34
N ILE A 557 -36.80 23.65 -3.59
CA ILE A 557 -35.44 23.81 -4.11
C ILE A 557 -35.15 25.31 -4.27
N PRO A 558 -34.30 25.89 -3.40
CA PRO A 558 -33.94 27.30 -3.49
C PRO A 558 -33.01 27.55 -4.68
N LEU A 559 -33.18 28.71 -5.32
CA LEU A 559 -32.39 29.16 -6.47
C LEU A 559 -31.63 30.44 -6.09
N SER A 560 -30.40 30.57 -6.59
CA SER A 560 -29.54 31.71 -6.32
C SER A 560 -30.00 32.95 -7.10
N LEU A 561 -30.02 34.08 -6.39
CA LEU A 561 -30.34 35.41 -6.93
C LEU A 561 -29.12 36.35 -6.99
N ASP A 562 -27.92 35.86 -6.64
CA ASP A 562 -26.68 36.65 -6.65
C ASP A 562 -26.17 36.90 -8.07
N ILE A 563 -26.84 37.81 -8.78
CA ILE A 563 -26.64 38.09 -10.21
C ILE A 563 -26.56 39.60 -10.44
N GLU A 564 -25.72 40.05 -11.38
CA GLU A 564 -25.66 41.46 -11.78
C GLU A 564 -27.00 41.95 -12.31
N GLU A 565 -27.52 43.04 -11.74
CA GLU A 565 -28.75 43.68 -12.20
C GLU A 565 -28.56 44.27 -13.62
N GLY A 566 -29.30 43.71 -14.57
CA GLY A 566 -29.47 44.28 -15.90
C GLY A 566 -30.42 45.48 -15.91
N ARG A 567 -30.47 46.20 -17.05
CA ARG A 567 -31.32 47.40 -17.22
C ARG A 567 -32.83 47.13 -17.32
N LYS A 568 -33.28 45.88 -17.41
CA LYS A 568 -34.69 45.50 -17.55
C LYS A 568 -35.19 44.97 -16.21
N GLU A 569 -36.37 45.42 -15.77
CA GLU A 569 -37.08 44.80 -14.65
C GLU A 569 -37.55 43.40 -15.08
N VAL A 570 -37.12 42.37 -14.36
CA VAL A 570 -37.44 40.97 -14.64
C VAL A 570 -37.82 40.28 -13.34
N LEU A 571 -38.77 39.35 -13.40
CA LEU A 571 -39.06 38.46 -12.27
C LEU A 571 -38.04 37.32 -12.29
N LEU A 572 -37.46 36.99 -11.13
CA LEU A 572 -36.57 35.85 -10.97
C LEU A 572 -37.13 34.95 -9.87
N PRO A 573 -37.57 33.72 -10.18
CA PRO A 573 -38.08 32.79 -9.18
C PRO A 573 -37.03 32.47 -8.11
N THR A 574 -37.44 32.51 -6.84
CA THR A 574 -36.60 32.13 -5.68
C THR A 574 -36.53 30.61 -5.46
N PHE A 575 -37.52 29.87 -6.00
CA PHE A 575 -37.61 28.42 -5.89
C PHE A 575 -37.97 27.81 -7.24
N LEU A 576 -37.61 26.54 -7.42
CA LEU A 576 -38.04 25.76 -8.57
C LEU A 576 -39.55 25.50 -8.48
N THR A 577 -40.32 26.03 -9.42
CA THR A 577 -41.78 25.87 -9.53
C THR A 577 -42.14 24.93 -10.69
N ASN A 578 -43.40 24.49 -10.76
CA ASN A 578 -43.90 23.73 -11.91
C ASN A 578 -43.73 24.49 -13.24
N ASP A 579 -44.02 25.79 -13.24
CA ASP A 579 -43.93 26.62 -14.44
C ASP A 579 -42.46 26.81 -14.88
N LEU A 580 -41.53 26.95 -13.94
CA LEU A 580 -40.10 27.02 -14.25
C LEU A 580 -39.58 25.66 -14.75
N SER A 581 -40.05 24.57 -14.14
CA SER A 581 -39.75 23.19 -14.55
C SER A 581 -40.25 22.90 -15.97
N ALA A 582 -41.48 23.30 -16.28
CA ALA A 582 -42.08 23.21 -17.61
C ALA A 582 -41.27 24.01 -18.65
N PHE A 583 -40.84 25.23 -18.29
CA PHE A 583 -39.95 26.03 -19.13
C PHE A 583 -38.60 25.35 -19.38
N LEU A 584 -37.99 24.75 -18.35
CA LEU A 584 -36.74 24.00 -18.49
C LEU A 584 -36.88 22.80 -19.42
N GLY A 585 -38.03 22.10 -19.40
CA GLY A 585 -38.29 21.00 -20.33
C GLY A 585 -38.27 21.47 -21.79
N TYR A 586 -38.90 22.60 -22.10
CA TYR A 586 -38.83 23.21 -23.44
C TYR A 586 -37.45 23.78 -23.77
N LEU A 587 -36.71 24.31 -22.79
CA LEU A 587 -35.36 24.83 -23.00
C LEU A 587 -34.36 23.72 -23.35
N VAL A 588 -34.53 22.54 -22.75
CA VAL A 588 -33.69 21.38 -23.01
C VAL A 588 -33.89 20.89 -24.45
N THR A 589 -35.14 20.81 -24.92
CA THR A 589 -35.49 20.28 -26.24
C THR A 589 -35.35 21.33 -27.35
N GLU A 590 -36.09 22.42 -27.24
CA GLU A 590 -36.26 23.43 -28.29
C GLU A 590 -35.34 24.64 -28.15
N GLY A 591 -34.53 24.66 -27.08
CA GLY A 591 -33.80 25.84 -26.66
C GLY A 591 -32.38 25.96 -27.19
N TYR A 592 -31.90 27.20 -27.28
CA TYR A 592 -30.49 27.51 -27.46
C TYR A 592 -30.10 28.71 -26.59
N SER A 593 -28.83 28.76 -26.20
CA SER A 593 -28.23 29.88 -25.48
C SER A 593 -27.11 30.49 -26.34
N TYR A 594 -27.01 31.81 -26.34
CA TYR A 594 -25.91 32.52 -27.00
C TYR A 594 -25.46 33.72 -26.16
N TYR A 595 -24.15 33.82 -25.95
CA TYR A 595 -23.52 34.90 -25.21
C TYR A 595 -22.44 35.56 -26.07
N GLY A 596 -22.76 36.73 -26.60
CA GLY A 596 -21.85 37.53 -27.43
C GLY A 596 -22.07 39.02 -27.22
N SER A 597 -22.42 39.75 -28.28
CA SER A 597 -22.83 41.17 -28.20
C SER A 597 -24.13 41.38 -27.41
N SER A 598 -24.95 40.33 -27.31
CA SER A 598 -26.15 40.25 -26.47
C SER A 598 -26.22 38.87 -25.82
N ALA A 599 -26.79 38.81 -24.61
CA ALA A 599 -27.09 37.57 -23.93
C ALA A 599 -28.53 37.15 -24.28
N GLU A 600 -28.68 36.05 -25.02
CA GLU A 600 -29.97 35.56 -25.49
C GLU A 600 -30.21 34.09 -25.14
N ILE A 601 -31.46 33.80 -24.82
CA ILE A 601 -32.03 32.45 -24.74
C ILE A 601 -33.13 32.38 -25.77
N GLY A 602 -33.03 31.44 -26.71
CA GLY A 602 -34.03 31.24 -27.74
C GLY A 602 -34.75 29.90 -27.58
N LEU A 603 -36.01 29.84 -27.98
CA LEU A 603 -36.82 28.62 -28.13
C LEU A 603 -37.41 28.63 -29.54
N SER A 604 -37.34 27.53 -30.28
CA SER A 604 -37.88 27.46 -31.65
C SER A 604 -38.75 26.24 -31.84
N ASN A 605 -40.01 26.40 -32.23
CA ASN A 605 -40.86 25.27 -32.63
C ASN A 605 -41.86 25.73 -33.72
N THR A 606 -42.29 24.83 -34.59
CA THR A 606 -43.23 25.14 -35.68
C THR A 606 -44.70 25.12 -35.23
N ASP A 607 -45.03 24.37 -34.18
CA ASP A 607 -46.39 24.22 -33.67
C ASP A 607 -46.88 25.50 -32.95
N PRO A 608 -47.95 26.15 -33.44
CA PRO A 608 -48.50 27.35 -32.80
C PRO A 608 -48.95 27.16 -31.34
N PHE A 609 -49.43 25.98 -30.95
CA PHE A 609 -49.89 25.71 -29.60
C PHE A 609 -48.72 25.64 -28.62
N ILE A 610 -47.64 24.95 -29.00
CA ILE A 610 -46.40 24.86 -28.22
C ILE A 610 -45.78 26.26 -28.07
N VAL A 611 -45.69 27.02 -29.16
CA VAL A 611 -45.16 28.40 -29.12
C VAL A 611 -45.99 29.30 -28.19
N MET A 612 -47.32 29.16 -28.19
CA MET A 612 -48.18 29.91 -27.27
C MET A 612 -47.99 29.49 -25.80
N GLU A 613 -47.83 28.19 -25.54
CA GLU A 613 -47.51 27.67 -24.21
C GLU A 613 -46.15 28.20 -23.71
N MET A 614 -45.11 28.17 -24.55
CA MET A 614 -43.79 28.75 -24.25
C MET A 614 -43.87 30.24 -23.90
N LYS A 615 -44.63 31.04 -24.68
CA LYS A 615 -44.83 32.48 -24.38
C LYS A 615 -45.45 32.70 -23.01
N ASN A 616 -46.48 31.92 -22.68
CA ASN A 616 -47.16 32.01 -21.39
C ASN A 616 -46.20 31.64 -20.23
N LEU A 617 -45.37 30.61 -20.41
CA LEU A 617 -44.37 30.21 -19.41
C LEU A 617 -43.28 31.29 -19.22
N ILE A 618 -42.81 31.91 -20.30
CA ILE A 618 -41.83 33.02 -20.22
C ILE A 618 -42.43 34.21 -19.45
N HIS A 619 -43.68 34.57 -19.75
CA HIS A 619 -44.35 35.67 -19.06
C HIS A 619 -44.59 35.37 -17.57
N ARG A 620 -45.05 34.16 -17.23
CA ARG A 620 -45.31 33.77 -15.83
C ARG A 620 -44.04 33.66 -14.99
N ASN A 621 -42.97 33.10 -15.55
CA ASN A 621 -41.71 32.91 -14.83
C ASN A 621 -40.91 34.20 -14.70
N PHE A 622 -40.87 35.02 -15.76
CA PHE A 622 -39.93 36.13 -15.85
C PHE A 622 -40.57 37.52 -16.01
N GLY A 623 -41.89 37.60 -16.24
CA GLY A 623 -42.59 38.87 -16.41
C GLY A 623 -42.28 39.61 -17.72
N ILE A 624 -41.67 38.94 -18.71
CA ILE A 624 -41.25 39.54 -19.98
C ILE A 624 -42.02 38.93 -21.15
N GLU A 625 -42.27 39.73 -22.19
CA GLU A 625 -42.73 39.25 -23.48
C GLU A 625 -41.54 38.89 -24.39
N ALA A 626 -41.51 37.64 -24.88
CA ALA A 626 -40.50 37.19 -25.83
C ALA A 626 -40.68 37.85 -27.19
N MET A 627 -39.57 38.15 -27.88
CA MET A 627 -39.62 38.69 -29.25
C MET A 627 -39.86 37.56 -30.26
N ASP A 628 -40.85 37.71 -31.12
CA ASP A 628 -41.11 36.82 -32.27
C ASP A 628 -40.25 37.23 -33.46
N TYR A 629 -39.47 36.30 -34.01
CA TYR A 629 -38.89 36.48 -35.34
C TYR A 629 -39.74 35.73 -36.37
N ILE A 630 -40.21 36.43 -37.41
CA ILE A 630 -41.08 35.86 -38.44
C ILE A 630 -40.30 35.82 -39.74
N GLU A 631 -39.88 34.62 -40.12
CA GLU A 631 -39.71 34.13 -41.50
C GLU A 631 -39.36 32.63 -41.38
N GLU A 632 -40.34 31.77 -41.68
CA GLU A 632 -40.30 30.30 -41.75
C GLU A 632 -40.09 29.48 -40.46
N ASN A 633 -39.36 29.95 -39.43
CA ASN A 633 -39.24 29.24 -38.13
C ASN A 633 -39.63 30.16 -36.95
N ARG A 634 -40.77 29.87 -36.29
CA ARG A 634 -41.33 30.64 -35.15
C ARG A 634 -40.42 30.54 -33.92
N THR A 635 -39.40 31.39 -33.89
CA THR A 635 -38.38 31.43 -32.84
C THR A 635 -38.69 32.54 -31.84
N LEU A 636 -38.82 32.19 -30.57
CA LEU A 636 -38.97 33.10 -29.44
C LEU A 636 -37.60 33.45 -28.90
N ARG A 637 -37.28 34.74 -28.77
CA ARG A 637 -36.01 35.22 -28.20
C ARG A 637 -36.21 36.00 -26.91
N ILE A 638 -35.47 35.60 -25.88
CA ILE A 638 -35.38 36.27 -24.58
C ILE A 638 -34.01 36.96 -24.52
N ILE A 639 -33.98 38.27 -24.76
CA ILE A 639 -32.74 39.06 -24.70
C ILE A 639 -32.67 39.77 -23.35
N SER A 640 -31.98 39.15 -22.39
CA SER A 640 -31.81 39.66 -21.03
C SER A 640 -30.54 39.09 -20.38
N LYS A 641 -29.62 39.98 -19.98
CA LYS A 641 -28.39 39.59 -19.25
C LYS A 641 -28.73 38.97 -17.88
N SER A 642 -29.73 39.53 -17.19
CA SER A 642 -30.16 39.05 -15.87
C SER A 642 -30.70 37.62 -15.94
N ILE A 643 -31.57 37.32 -16.91
CA ILE A 643 -32.14 35.96 -17.07
C ILE A 643 -31.06 35.00 -17.56
N TYR A 644 -30.23 35.40 -18.53
CA TYR A 644 -29.15 34.55 -19.00
C TYR A 644 -28.24 34.13 -17.85
N LYS A 645 -27.82 35.09 -17.02
CA LYS A 645 -26.93 34.82 -15.90
C LYS A 645 -27.63 34.02 -14.79
N TYR A 646 -28.92 34.28 -14.54
CA TYR A 646 -29.74 33.45 -13.66
C TYR A 646 -29.77 31.99 -14.09
N MET A 647 -30.00 31.73 -15.38
CA MET A 647 -30.03 30.37 -15.92
C MET A 647 -28.64 29.74 -15.93
N GLU A 648 -27.58 30.51 -16.18
CA GLU A 648 -26.20 30.03 -16.13
C GLU A 648 -25.76 29.63 -14.72
N VAL A 649 -26.18 30.39 -13.69
CA VAL A 649 -25.84 30.10 -12.29
C VAL A 649 -26.63 28.92 -11.75
N ASN A 650 -27.93 28.85 -12.04
CA ASN A 650 -28.82 27.85 -11.44
C ASN A 650 -28.99 26.58 -12.28
N PHE A 651 -28.88 26.67 -13.60
CA PHE A 651 -29.11 25.55 -14.52
C PHE A 651 -28.05 25.47 -15.63
N PRO A 652 -26.75 25.47 -15.27
CA PRO A 652 -25.64 25.47 -16.23
C PRO A 652 -25.73 24.31 -17.24
N GLU A 653 -26.32 23.18 -16.84
CA GLU A 653 -26.51 21.97 -17.67
C GLU A 653 -27.32 22.24 -18.95
N THR A 654 -28.29 23.16 -18.88
CA THR A 654 -29.16 23.53 -20.01
C THR A 654 -28.54 24.59 -20.92
N MET A 655 -27.56 25.34 -20.39
CA MET A 655 -26.94 26.49 -21.04
C MET A 655 -25.73 26.10 -21.92
N THR A 656 -25.68 24.85 -22.38
CA THR A 656 -24.61 24.31 -23.22
C THR A 656 -25.13 23.96 -24.63
N HIS A 657 -24.21 23.58 -25.53
CA HIS A 657 -24.59 23.09 -26.86
C HIS A 657 -25.51 21.86 -26.78
N SER A 658 -26.42 21.71 -27.75
CA SER A 658 -27.43 20.63 -27.81
C SER A 658 -26.87 19.24 -27.53
N VAL A 659 -25.69 18.90 -28.08
CA VAL A 659 -25.03 17.60 -27.93
C VAL A 659 -24.54 17.32 -26.50
N LYS A 660 -24.38 18.35 -25.67
CA LYS A 660 -23.86 18.27 -24.29
C LYS A 660 -24.91 18.60 -23.22
N LYS A 661 -26.13 18.96 -23.61
CA LYS A 661 -27.20 19.26 -22.66
C LYS A 661 -27.49 18.06 -21.75
N ARG A 662 -27.81 18.36 -20.49
CA ARG A 662 -28.20 17.40 -19.45
C ARG A 662 -29.45 17.91 -18.73
N ILE A 663 -30.19 17.01 -18.10
CA ILE A 663 -31.30 17.41 -17.22
C ILE A 663 -30.69 18.04 -15.96
N PRO A 664 -31.16 19.22 -15.51
CA PRO A 664 -30.62 19.85 -14.31
C PRO A 664 -30.71 18.95 -13.07
N ILE A 665 -29.67 18.95 -12.25
CA ILE A 665 -29.64 18.17 -10.99
C ILE A 665 -30.79 18.57 -10.05
N HIS A 666 -31.19 19.85 -10.10
CA HIS A 666 -32.37 20.33 -9.38
C HIS A 666 -33.66 19.58 -9.75
N ILE A 667 -33.85 19.15 -11.00
CA ILE A 667 -35.02 18.35 -11.37
C ILE A 667 -34.98 16.97 -10.71
N PHE A 668 -33.82 16.30 -10.68
CA PHE A 668 -33.67 14.98 -10.02
C PHE A 668 -33.98 15.01 -8.53
N ASN A 669 -33.67 16.11 -7.85
CA ASN A 669 -33.93 16.29 -6.41
C ASN A 669 -35.31 16.88 -6.10
N SER A 670 -36.15 17.09 -7.12
CA SER A 670 -37.46 17.74 -6.98
C SER A 670 -38.59 16.75 -6.66
N PRO A 671 -39.68 17.21 -6.04
CA PRO A 671 -40.86 16.39 -5.83
C PRO A 671 -41.46 15.90 -7.15
N GLU A 672 -42.22 14.82 -7.08
CA GLU A 672 -42.79 14.13 -8.26
C GLU A 672 -43.54 15.08 -9.22
N HIS A 673 -44.36 15.99 -8.70
CA HIS A 673 -45.12 16.93 -9.52
C HIS A 673 -44.24 17.88 -10.36
N ILE A 674 -43.06 18.27 -9.85
CA ILE A 674 -42.10 19.11 -10.58
C ILE A 674 -41.41 18.30 -11.68
N ARG A 675 -41.04 17.05 -11.39
CA ARG A 675 -40.46 16.11 -12.37
C ARG A 675 -41.43 15.79 -13.51
N ILE A 676 -42.70 15.55 -13.18
CA ILE A 676 -43.76 15.33 -14.16
C ILE A 676 -43.92 16.56 -15.06
N SER A 677 -43.96 17.77 -14.49
CA SER A 677 -44.06 19.01 -15.27
C SER A 677 -42.91 19.18 -16.27
N PHE A 678 -41.67 18.84 -15.87
CA PHE A 678 -40.52 18.84 -16.76
C PHE A 678 -40.66 17.80 -17.89
N LEU A 679 -41.02 16.57 -17.54
CA LEU A 679 -41.16 15.47 -18.50
C LEU A 679 -42.27 15.75 -19.51
N GLU A 680 -43.41 16.27 -19.08
CA GLU A 680 -44.54 16.61 -19.97
C GLU A 680 -44.11 17.59 -21.07
N THR A 681 -43.41 18.68 -20.73
CA THR A 681 -42.98 19.66 -21.73
C THR A 681 -41.81 19.18 -22.56
N ALA A 682 -40.89 18.41 -21.98
CA ALA A 682 -39.83 17.74 -22.73
C ALA A 682 -40.38 16.80 -23.81
N PHE A 683 -41.36 15.95 -23.47
CA PHE A 683 -42.00 15.05 -24.43
C PHE A 683 -42.88 15.80 -25.45
N LYS A 684 -43.43 16.96 -25.13
CA LYS A 684 -44.13 17.79 -26.11
C LYS A 684 -43.19 18.38 -27.18
N GLY A 685 -41.93 18.66 -26.83
CA GLY A 685 -40.94 19.18 -27.77
C GLY A 685 -40.42 18.10 -28.72
N ASP A 686 -39.64 17.17 -28.18
CA ASP A 686 -38.89 16.16 -28.95
C ASP A 686 -39.47 14.73 -28.84
N GLY A 687 -40.62 14.58 -28.18
CA GLY A 687 -41.29 13.28 -28.02
C GLY A 687 -42.04 12.84 -29.27
N GLY A 688 -42.14 11.53 -29.44
CA GLY A 688 -42.86 10.87 -30.52
C GLY A 688 -43.67 9.68 -30.01
N ILE A 689 -44.68 9.29 -30.78
CA ILE A 689 -45.47 8.09 -30.52
C ILE A 689 -45.12 7.08 -31.61
N GLU A 690 -44.51 5.97 -31.22
CA GLU A 690 -44.32 4.80 -32.08
C GLU A 690 -45.46 3.81 -31.89
N SER A 691 -45.55 2.81 -32.77
CA SER A 691 -46.66 1.84 -32.77
C SER A 691 -46.88 1.10 -31.45
N THR A 692 -45.85 1.01 -30.61
CA THR A 692 -45.86 0.25 -29.35
C THR A 692 -45.23 0.98 -28.17
N ALA A 693 -44.73 2.21 -28.35
CA ALA A 693 -43.99 2.91 -27.30
C ALA A 693 -44.06 4.43 -27.47
N LEU A 694 -43.94 5.14 -26.35
CA LEU A 694 -43.55 6.55 -26.36
C LEU A 694 -42.04 6.60 -26.60
N ALA A 695 -41.63 7.36 -27.61
CA ALA A 695 -40.24 7.56 -27.98
C ALA A 695 -39.84 9.01 -27.71
N TYR A 696 -38.56 9.22 -27.47
CA TYR A 696 -37.97 10.55 -27.36
C TYR A 696 -36.65 10.55 -28.13
N TYR A 697 -36.41 11.61 -28.89
CA TYR A 697 -35.24 11.73 -29.75
C TYR A 697 -34.35 12.88 -29.30
N THR A 698 -33.06 12.62 -29.12
CA THR A 698 -32.09 13.68 -28.80
C THR A 698 -30.73 13.42 -29.42
N SER A 699 -30.03 14.51 -29.70
CA SER A 699 -28.63 14.48 -30.14
C SER A 699 -27.63 14.36 -28.98
N SER A 700 -28.08 14.51 -27.71
CA SER A 700 -27.25 14.36 -26.53
C SER A 700 -27.38 12.95 -25.92
N PRO A 701 -26.32 12.13 -25.94
CA PRO A 701 -26.33 10.84 -25.28
C PRO A 701 -26.56 10.96 -23.77
N GLY A 702 -26.00 12.01 -23.14
CA GLY A 702 -26.16 12.25 -21.71
C GLY A 702 -27.61 12.57 -21.35
N LEU A 703 -28.29 13.35 -22.18
CA LEU A 703 -29.71 13.67 -21.99
C LEU A 703 -30.58 12.41 -22.11
N ALA A 704 -30.29 11.53 -23.07
CA ALA A 704 -30.99 10.26 -23.20
C ALA A 704 -30.83 9.39 -21.94
N TYR A 705 -29.63 9.32 -21.36
CA TYR A 705 -29.39 8.61 -20.10
C TYR A 705 -30.09 9.26 -18.90
N ASP A 706 -30.18 10.59 -18.88
CA ASP A 706 -30.88 11.32 -17.82
C ASP A 706 -32.40 11.09 -17.88
N TYR A 707 -33.00 11.06 -19.07
CA TYR A 707 -34.41 10.70 -19.22
C TYR A 707 -34.68 9.26 -18.78
N GLN A 708 -33.80 8.30 -19.11
CA GLN A 708 -33.92 6.94 -18.63
C GLN A 708 -33.95 6.88 -17.09
N ASP A 709 -33.11 7.67 -16.41
CA ASP A 709 -33.07 7.69 -14.94
C ASP A 709 -34.22 8.46 -14.32
N LEU A 710 -34.73 9.52 -14.96
CA LEU A 710 -35.85 10.30 -14.44
C LEU A 710 -37.20 9.58 -14.60
N LEU A 711 -37.29 8.63 -15.54
CA LEU A 711 -38.46 7.77 -15.77
C LEU A 711 -38.48 6.53 -14.86
N LEU A 712 -37.36 6.21 -14.19
CA LEU A 712 -37.27 5.21 -13.11
C LEU A 712 -37.63 5.84 -11.77
#